data_AF-A0A239J7P3-F1
#
_entry.id   AF-A0A239J7P3-F1
#
_cell.length_a   1.000
_cell.length_b   1.000
_cell.length_c   1.000
_cell.angle_alpha   90.00
_cell.angle_beta   90.00
_cell.angle_gamma   90.00
#
_symmetry.space_group_name_H-M   'P 1'
#
loop_
_entity.id
_entity.type
_entity.pdbx_description
1 polymer ?
#
loop_
_entity_poly.entity_id
_entity_poly.type
_entity_poly.pdbx_seq_one_letter_code
_entity_poly.pdbx_strand_id
1 'polypeptide(L)'
;MTGHSKGPRLALFNPFDPAQPLAERELALRLGRAMAGLGWQAAIHSRAADVAAMDPDAVLCLHPQATPKLTAHPWLACYWNPPSLIEAGSATAFHHGRAFELSHDAYLVSGPGLAAHLAARMALVGRDPPVLPFHVSSPRSTLAPNLGPQSRLFYVGSNWDGRRYPQVLGRLAAAGVLALHGTADRWSHLPDAYQGSLPFDGSAVIAAAHHWGMGLCLHLPAHREAAVPNMRVFELAAAGAVIIADRHPFIEQWFGDTVLYVDPVGGEAALAAAILDRVAWIETHPVQARAMAAAAQDIFNRALCLEVLLEPLPDLLADLQRRPVPAQPSTVAVLLPPGGELDSRLAQLAAQAGQGLAVTALLPAGDAPASIPAGLSLRLLDGPVGLPGLVAALAGVEMLAILPAGVEWHPGHLAGLLRATGKAGAALAAGLWPRDTVDQGFPIDPAEDRTLPPPPPLTIPADRQGERAWLHAAGLGCRVVRLRELGELPGDWLELALNLAPALAARGPVQEIPVPSLRLLRPPPFAAGQLGCLLPWPEPSDQGSERPPRLTGLNDLDPALAASIPFLWRAADFAALPGTGPIWLYGAGQGGALVRACLPPTIRPRLQGFLDSERRGELLGLPLARPQDIAAEEMAAATVIIAAQYVSDILRVLSGGPVRPAHILNAYPYIAAKQAEGDR
;
A
#
# COMPACT_ATOMS: atom_id res chain seq x y z
N MET A 1 -28.40 0.65 -38.46
CA MET A 1 -27.02 0.55 -37.95
C MET A 1 -26.83 1.66 -36.94
N THR A 2 -27.12 1.37 -35.67
CA THR A 2 -27.02 2.31 -34.55
C THR A 2 -25.56 2.37 -34.09
N GLY A 3 -24.99 3.58 -34.09
CA GLY A 3 -23.61 3.81 -33.67
C GLY A 3 -23.40 3.33 -32.24
N HIS A 4 -22.51 2.36 -32.06
CA HIS A 4 -22.07 1.94 -30.73
C HIS A 4 -21.33 3.14 -30.12
N SER A 5 -21.84 3.72 -29.04
CA SER A 5 -21.03 4.62 -28.22
C SER A 5 -19.80 3.85 -27.78
N LYS A 6 -18.60 4.28 -28.18
CA LYS A 6 -17.36 3.66 -27.71
C LYS A 6 -17.34 3.75 -26.18
N GLY A 7 -17.09 2.62 -25.51
CA GLY A 7 -16.88 2.61 -24.06
C GLY A 7 -15.63 3.42 -23.66
N PRO A 8 -15.43 3.67 -22.36
CA PRO A 8 -14.30 4.46 -21.88
C PRO A 8 -12.96 3.83 -22.24
N ARG A 9 -11.94 4.68 -22.32
CA ARG A 9 -10.55 4.34 -22.51
C ARG A 9 -9.80 4.50 -21.19
N LEU A 10 -9.36 3.40 -20.60
CA LEU A 10 -8.82 3.36 -19.25
C LEU A 10 -7.36 2.92 -19.22
N ALA A 11 -6.54 3.59 -18.42
CA ALA A 11 -5.21 3.10 -18.07
C ALA A 11 -5.29 2.27 -16.78
N LEU A 12 -4.81 1.03 -16.82
CA LEU A 12 -4.64 0.17 -15.64
C LEU A 12 -3.23 0.38 -15.10
N PHE A 13 -3.09 1.21 -14.07
CA PHE A 13 -1.79 1.58 -13.52
C PHE A 13 -1.33 0.59 -12.46
N ASN A 14 -0.32 -0.22 -12.80
CA ASN A 14 0.38 -1.12 -11.89
C ASN A 14 1.79 -0.58 -11.62
N PRO A 15 2.05 0.02 -10.44
CA PRO A 15 3.32 0.71 -10.19
C PRO A 15 4.52 -0.23 -10.05
N PHE A 16 4.31 -1.54 -9.97
CA PHE A 16 5.39 -2.49 -9.72
C PHE A 16 6.16 -2.84 -10.99
N ASP A 17 7.42 -3.23 -10.80
CA ASP A 17 8.30 -3.67 -11.88
C ASP A 17 7.65 -4.77 -12.74
N PRO A 18 7.38 -4.50 -14.03
CA PRO A 18 6.71 -5.46 -14.91
C PRO A 18 7.52 -6.73 -15.14
N ALA A 19 8.84 -6.75 -14.86
CA ALA A 19 9.65 -7.95 -14.94
C ALA A 19 9.37 -8.95 -13.80
N GLN A 20 8.68 -8.53 -12.73
CA GLN A 20 8.40 -9.39 -11.58
C GLN A 20 7.07 -10.15 -11.74
N PRO A 21 7.02 -11.44 -11.35
CA PRO A 21 5.79 -12.24 -11.38
C PRO A 21 4.91 -11.91 -10.17
N LEU A 22 4.29 -10.73 -10.20
CA LEU A 22 3.46 -10.19 -9.11
C LEU A 22 1.97 -10.44 -9.36
N ALA A 23 1.23 -10.69 -8.29
CA ALA A 23 -0.19 -11.05 -8.35
C ALA A 23 -1.05 -9.91 -8.93
N GLU A 24 -0.60 -8.67 -8.78
CA GLU A 24 -1.21 -7.46 -9.32
C GLU A 24 -1.16 -7.43 -10.86
N ARG A 25 -0.14 -8.04 -11.47
CA ARG A 25 -0.08 -8.18 -12.93
C ARG A 25 -1.18 -9.12 -13.44
N GLU A 26 -1.41 -10.24 -12.75
CA GLU A 26 -2.49 -11.17 -13.06
C GLU A 26 -3.85 -10.47 -12.96
N LEU A 27 -4.08 -9.66 -11.91
CA LEU A 27 -5.29 -8.86 -11.77
C LEU A 27 -5.45 -7.81 -12.88
N ALA A 28 -4.38 -7.10 -13.24
CA ALA A 28 -4.39 -6.11 -14.31
C ALA A 28 -4.80 -6.75 -15.66
N LEU A 29 -4.30 -7.96 -15.95
CA LEU A 29 -4.67 -8.70 -17.16
C LEU A 29 -6.13 -9.18 -17.13
N ARG A 30 -6.65 -9.59 -15.97
CA ARG A 30 -8.08 -9.93 -15.80
C ARG A 30 -8.98 -8.71 -16.03
N LEU A 31 -8.61 -7.56 -15.47
CA LEU A 31 -9.30 -6.29 -15.71
C LEU A 31 -9.31 -5.94 -17.20
N GLY A 32 -8.16 -6.04 -17.88
CA GLY A 32 -8.06 -5.79 -19.32
C GLY A 32 -8.99 -6.71 -20.14
N ARG A 33 -9.09 -7.99 -19.77
CA ARG A 33 -10.01 -8.95 -20.42
C ARG A 33 -11.48 -8.61 -20.18
N ALA A 34 -11.86 -8.28 -18.93
CA ALA A 34 -13.23 -7.90 -18.60
C ALA A 34 -13.65 -6.61 -19.33
N MET A 35 -12.76 -5.60 -19.36
CA MET A 35 -12.96 -4.36 -20.10
C MET A 35 -13.10 -4.61 -21.61
N ALA A 36 -12.27 -5.48 -22.18
CA ALA A 36 -12.42 -5.89 -23.59
C ALA A 36 -13.77 -6.58 -23.85
N GLY A 37 -14.25 -7.41 -22.92
CA GLY A 37 -15.58 -8.04 -22.97
C GLY A 37 -16.73 -7.03 -22.92
N LEU A 38 -16.53 -5.88 -22.26
CA LEU A 38 -17.47 -4.75 -22.25
C LEU A 38 -17.33 -3.83 -23.49
N GLY A 39 -16.39 -4.11 -24.39
CA GLY A 39 -16.10 -3.26 -25.56
C GLY A 39 -15.32 -1.98 -25.23
N TRP A 40 -14.65 -1.94 -24.08
CA TRP A 40 -13.85 -0.80 -23.62
C TRP A 40 -12.39 -0.92 -24.08
N GLN A 41 -11.66 0.19 -24.06
CA GLN A 41 -10.23 0.19 -24.36
C GLN A 41 -9.44 0.23 -23.06
N ALA A 42 -8.49 -0.68 -22.88
CA ALA A 42 -7.65 -0.72 -21.70
C ALA A 42 -6.20 -1.01 -22.06
N ALA A 43 -5.27 -0.37 -21.35
CA ALA A 43 -3.84 -0.67 -21.44
C ALA A 43 -3.23 -0.67 -20.04
N ILE A 44 -2.31 -1.61 -19.80
CA ILE A 44 -1.59 -1.72 -18.53
C ILE A 44 -0.33 -0.88 -18.64
N HIS A 45 -0.14 0.03 -17.69
CA HIS A 45 1.01 0.91 -17.62
C HIS A 45 1.63 0.86 -16.22
N SER A 46 2.94 0.89 -16.15
CA SER A 46 3.69 1.09 -14.90
C SER A 46 4.29 2.50 -14.79
N ARG A 47 4.16 3.30 -15.87
CA ARG A 47 4.80 4.61 -15.98
C ARG A 47 3.84 5.75 -16.28
N ALA A 48 3.96 6.87 -15.57
CA ALA A 48 3.12 8.05 -15.75
C ALA A 48 3.27 8.66 -17.15
N ALA A 49 4.47 8.59 -17.74
CA ALA A 49 4.72 9.05 -19.10
C ALA A 49 3.89 8.27 -20.13
N ASP A 50 3.72 6.96 -19.94
CA ASP A 50 2.91 6.14 -20.83
C ASP A 50 1.42 6.43 -20.65
N VAL A 51 0.99 6.68 -19.40
CA VAL A 51 -0.38 7.14 -19.11
C VAL A 51 -0.66 8.48 -19.81
N ALA A 52 0.27 9.43 -19.74
CA ALA A 52 0.15 10.72 -20.41
C ALA A 52 0.12 10.58 -21.94
N ALA A 53 0.95 9.70 -22.51
CA ALA A 53 0.95 9.41 -23.94
C ALA A 53 -0.32 8.69 -24.39
N MET A 54 -0.92 7.87 -23.51
CA MET A 54 -2.20 7.23 -23.77
C MET A 54 -3.33 8.26 -23.83
N ASP A 55 -3.34 9.29 -22.99
CA ASP A 55 -4.48 10.23 -22.85
C ASP A 55 -5.81 9.47 -22.57
N PRO A 56 -5.91 8.75 -21.42
CA PRO A 56 -7.10 7.99 -21.06
C PRO A 56 -8.20 8.87 -20.45
N ASP A 57 -9.45 8.40 -20.51
CA ASP A 57 -10.58 9.01 -19.81
C ASP A 57 -10.40 8.95 -18.28
N ALA A 58 -9.75 7.90 -17.78
CA ALA A 58 -9.35 7.74 -16.39
C ALA A 58 -8.25 6.70 -16.20
N VAL A 59 -7.64 6.72 -15.01
CA VAL A 59 -6.60 5.79 -14.56
C VAL A 59 -7.13 4.98 -13.39
N LEU A 60 -7.10 3.65 -13.47
CA LEU A 60 -7.32 2.77 -12.32
C LEU A 60 -5.96 2.46 -11.70
N CYS A 61 -5.68 3.05 -10.53
CA CYS A 61 -4.47 2.76 -9.77
C CYS A 61 -4.68 1.50 -8.94
N LEU A 62 -3.98 0.41 -9.29
CA LEU A 62 -4.16 -0.89 -8.66
C LEU A 62 -3.49 -0.98 -7.27
N HIS A 63 -2.61 -0.05 -6.94
CA HIS A 63 -1.91 -0.05 -5.65
C HIS A 63 -1.71 1.38 -5.11
N PRO A 64 -2.78 2.05 -4.64
CA PRO A 64 -2.77 3.46 -4.26
C PRO A 64 -1.92 3.77 -3.02
N GLN A 65 -1.44 2.75 -2.31
CA GLN A 65 -0.46 2.91 -1.22
C GLN A 65 1.00 2.83 -1.68
N ALA A 66 1.23 2.43 -2.92
CA ALA A 66 2.57 2.37 -3.52
C ALA A 66 2.86 3.60 -4.38
N THR A 67 1.83 4.30 -4.86
CA THR A 67 1.98 5.44 -5.77
C THR A 67 0.84 6.45 -5.60
N PRO A 68 1.12 7.77 -5.65
CA PRO A 68 0.09 8.79 -5.69
C PRO A 68 -0.48 8.96 -7.11
N LYS A 69 -1.42 9.88 -7.28
CA LYS A 69 -1.86 10.37 -8.59
C LYS A 69 -0.72 11.12 -9.30
N LEU A 70 -0.44 10.74 -10.56
CA LEU A 70 0.75 11.17 -11.31
C LEU A 70 0.48 12.05 -12.53
N THR A 71 -0.77 12.10 -13.00
CA THR A 71 -1.14 12.82 -14.23
C THR A 71 -2.42 13.64 -14.01
N ALA A 72 -2.79 14.46 -15.00
CA ALA A 72 -3.97 15.33 -14.89
C ALA A 72 -5.31 14.58 -14.95
N HIS A 73 -5.33 13.39 -15.56
CA HIS A 73 -6.51 12.55 -15.73
C HIS A 73 -7.17 12.24 -14.37
N PRO A 74 -8.46 11.85 -14.34
CA PRO A 74 -9.08 11.27 -13.16
C PRO A 74 -8.37 9.98 -12.75
N TRP A 75 -7.97 9.85 -11.48
CA TRP A 75 -7.39 8.64 -10.90
C TRP A 75 -8.34 8.01 -9.89
N LEU A 76 -8.61 6.72 -10.09
CA LEU A 76 -9.48 5.88 -9.30
C LEU A 76 -8.60 4.93 -8.50
N ALA A 77 -8.54 5.12 -7.18
CA ALA A 77 -7.75 4.29 -6.29
C ALA A 77 -8.46 2.96 -6.01
N CYS A 78 -7.82 1.85 -6.34
CA CYS A 78 -8.27 0.53 -5.96
C CYS A 78 -7.92 0.23 -4.49
N TYR A 79 -8.90 0.39 -3.61
CA TYR A 79 -8.73 0.33 -2.16
C TYR A 79 -9.19 -1.02 -1.61
N TRP A 80 -8.28 -2.01 -1.69
CA TRP A 80 -8.54 -3.40 -1.31
C TRP A 80 -7.45 -4.03 -0.44
N ASN A 81 -6.53 -3.22 0.10
CA ASN A 81 -5.50 -3.69 1.02
C ASN A 81 -5.94 -3.41 2.46
N PRO A 82 -5.93 -4.42 3.36
CA PRO A 82 -6.15 -4.18 4.78
C PRO A 82 -5.16 -3.13 5.33
N PRO A 83 -5.62 -2.12 6.11
CA PRO A 83 -4.74 -1.08 6.66
C PRO A 83 -3.61 -1.66 7.51
N SER A 84 -3.90 -2.72 8.24
CA SER A 84 -2.92 -3.41 9.07
C SER A 84 -1.76 -3.98 8.26
N LEU A 85 -1.93 -4.36 6.98
CA LEU A 85 -0.79 -4.80 6.15
C LEU A 85 0.15 -3.64 5.76
N ILE A 86 -0.38 -2.43 5.64
CA ILE A 86 0.40 -1.22 5.33
C ILE A 86 1.12 -0.72 6.59
N GLU A 87 0.42 -0.66 7.73
CA GLU A 87 0.99 -0.39 9.06
C GLU A 87 2.10 -1.36 9.41
N ALA A 88 1.89 -2.60 8.99
CA ALA A 88 2.82 -3.66 9.17
C ALA A 88 4.10 -3.41 8.34
N GLY A 89 4.02 -2.89 7.11
CA GLY A 89 5.14 -2.73 6.18
C GLY A 89 6.36 -1.96 6.71
N SER A 90 7.36 -1.72 5.85
CA SER A 90 8.49 -0.88 6.28
C SER A 90 7.98 0.49 6.74
N ALA A 91 8.67 1.14 7.69
CA ALA A 91 8.29 2.47 8.14
C ALA A 91 8.13 3.43 6.95
N THR A 92 9.01 3.30 5.95
CA THR A 92 8.92 4.04 4.68
C THR A 92 7.63 3.74 3.91
N ALA A 93 7.29 2.47 3.68
CA ALA A 93 6.05 2.08 3.02
C ALA A 93 4.81 2.59 3.77
N PHE A 94 4.84 2.53 5.10
CA PHE A 94 3.76 3.04 5.95
C PHE A 94 3.58 4.55 5.78
N HIS A 95 4.64 5.33 5.94
CA HIS A 95 4.57 6.79 5.82
C HIS A 95 4.17 7.23 4.41
N HIS A 96 4.76 6.61 3.38
CA HIS A 96 4.46 6.94 1.99
C HIS A 96 3.03 6.56 1.60
N GLY A 97 2.61 5.33 1.91
CA GLY A 97 1.29 4.84 1.56
C GLY A 97 0.16 5.67 2.17
N ARG A 98 0.36 6.17 3.40
CA ARG A 98 -0.61 7.07 4.06
C ARG A 98 -0.84 8.39 3.36
N ALA A 99 0.15 8.89 2.62
CA ALA A 99 0.02 10.12 1.85
C ALA A 99 -0.45 9.85 0.41
N PHE A 100 0.07 8.79 -0.22
CA PHE A 100 -0.30 8.40 -1.58
C PHE A 100 -1.78 8.07 -1.71
N GLU A 101 -2.33 7.34 -0.74
CA GLU A 101 -3.75 6.97 -0.73
C GLU A 101 -4.65 8.21 -0.69
N LEU A 102 -4.18 9.35 -0.19
CA LEU A 102 -4.98 10.56 -0.06
C LEU A 102 -5.09 11.36 -1.36
N SER A 103 -4.41 10.97 -2.44
CA SER A 103 -4.20 11.77 -3.66
C SER A 103 -5.22 11.58 -4.78
N HIS A 104 -6.00 10.50 -4.73
CA HIS A 104 -6.82 10.05 -5.85
C HIS A 104 -8.16 10.80 -5.90
N ASP A 105 -8.80 10.83 -7.07
CA ASP A 105 -10.05 11.57 -7.30
C ASP A 105 -11.29 10.80 -6.86
N ALA A 106 -11.26 9.46 -6.94
CA ALA A 106 -12.29 8.56 -6.45
C ALA A 106 -11.68 7.24 -5.97
N TYR A 107 -12.49 6.41 -5.27
CA TYR A 107 -12.01 5.16 -4.67
C TYR A 107 -12.93 3.98 -4.97
N LEU A 108 -12.33 2.87 -5.38
CA LEU A 108 -12.95 1.59 -5.65
C LEU A 108 -12.66 0.67 -4.45
N VAL A 109 -13.63 0.48 -3.55
CA VAL A 109 -13.38 0.03 -2.17
C VAL A 109 -13.90 -1.39 -1.92
N SER A 110 -13.04 -2.24 -1.33
CA SER A 110 -13.37 -3.63 -1.00
C SER A 110 -14.06 -3.74 0.37
N GLY A 111 -15.34 -3.37 0.41
CA GLY A 111 -16.22 -3.58 1.56
C GLY A 111 -16.34 -2.40 2.54
N PRO A 112 -17.31 -2.48 3.47
CA PRO A 112 -17.70 -1.35 4.31
C PRO A 112 -16.64 -0.96 5.36
N GLY A 113 -15.85 -1.92 5.86
CA GLY A 113 -14.79 -1.64 6.83
C GLY A 113 -13.70 -0.73 6.26
N LEU A 114 -13.26 -1.01 5.03
CA LEU A 114 -12.32 -0.15 4.31
C LEU A 114 -12.93 1.21 3.95
N ALA A 115 -14.22 1.26 3.58
CA ALA A 115 -14.90 2.51 3.28
C ALA A 115 -14.94 3.44 4.50
N ALA A 116 -15.24 2.89 5.69
CA ALA A 116 -15.22 3.65 6.94
C ALA A 116 -13.80 4.14 7.30
N HIS A 117 -12.78 3.27 7.13
CA HIS A 117 -11.38 3.66 7.34
C HIS A 117 -10.98 4.83 6.42
N LEU A 118 -11.28 4.70 5.12
CA LEU A 118 -11.00 5.74 4.13
C LEU A 118 -11.71 7.05 4.47
N ALA A 119 -13.00 7.00 4.80
CA ALA A 119 -13.79 8.19 5.16
C ALA A 119 -13.17 8.93 6.37
N ALA A 120 -12.76 8.19 7.40
CA ALA A 120 -12.07 8.78 8.56
C ALA A 120 -10.75 9.47 8.16
N ARG A 121 -9.99 8.89 7.23
CA ARG A 121 -8.74 9.48 6.72
C ARG A 121 -8.98 10.70 5.84
N MET A 122 -9.99 10.68 4.98
CA MET A 122 -10.35 11.81 4.11
C MET A 122 -10.88 12.99 4.93
N ALA A 123 -11.62 12.72 6.02
CA ALA A 123 -12.09 13.76 6.94
C ALA A 123 -10.93 14.57 7.57
N LEU A 124 -9.80 13.93 7.88
CA LEU A 124 -8.61 14.61 8.43
C LEU A 124 -8.03 15.66 7.47
N VAL A 125 -8.19 15.45 6.16
CA VAL A 125 -7.72 16.36 5.10
C VAL A 125 -8.87 17.13 4.44
N GLY A 126 -10.07 17.09 5.04
CA GLY A 126 -11.24 17.82 4.54
C GLY A 126 -11.69 17.40 3.13
N ARG A 127 -11.46 16.14 2.74
CA ARG A 127 -11.88 15.58 1.46
C ARG A 127 -13.09 14.65 1.63
N ASP A 128 -13.91 14.57 0.59
CA ASP A 128 -15.03 13.62 0.49
C ASP A 128 -15.13 13.10 -0.96
N PRO A 129 -14.20 12.23 -1.39
CA PRO A 129 -14.17 11.72 -2.75
C PRO A 129 -15.25 10.66 -2.96
N PRO A 130 -15.84 10.54 -4.16
CA PRO A 130 -16.81 9.49 -4.46
C PRO A 130 -16.20 8.10 -4.32
N VAL A 131 -17.03 7.14 -3.90
CA VAL A 131 -16.64 5.75 -3.67
C VAL A 131 -17.57 4.77 -4.38
N LEU A 132 -17.02 3.67 -4.91
CA LEU A 132 -17.78 2.55 -5.45
C LEU A 132 -17.30 1.22 -4.83
N PRO A 133 -18.18 0.22 -4.67
CA PRO A 133 -17.75 -1.11 -4.24
C PRO A 133 -16.91 -1.78 -5.33
N PHE A 134 -15.77 -2.36 -4.95
CA PHE A 134 -14.90 -3.05 -5.90
C PHE A 134 -14.00 -4.08 -5.20
N HIS A 135 -13.68 -5.17 -5.89
CA HIS A 135 -12.90 -6.27 -5.35
C HIS A 135 -11.83 -6.73 -6.35
N VAL A 136 -10.83 -7.46 -5.85
CA VAL A 136 -9.79 -8.12 -6.65
C VAL A 136 -10.36 -9.36 -7.36
N SER A 137 -11.36 -9.14 -8.22
CA SER A 137 -12.21 -10.20 -8.76
C SER A 137 -11.66 -10.81 -10.07
N SER A 138 -12.47 -11.67 -10.70
CA SER A 138 -12.18 -12.34 -11.96
C SER A 138 -13.21 -11.98 -13.04
N PRO A 139 -12.90 -12.20 -14.34
CA PRO A 139 -13.86 -12.01 -15.43
C PRO A 139 -15.05 -12.97 -15.29
N ARG A 140 -16.18 -12.60 -15.91
CA ARG A 140 -17.38 -13.43 -15.98
C ARG A 140 -17.03 -14.81 -16.55
N SER A 141 -17.51 -15.85 -15.89
CA SER A 141 -17.23 -17.22 -16.29
C SER A 141 -18.38 -17.84 -17.06
N THR A 142 -18.03 -18.66 -18.04
CA THR A 142 -18.93 -19.58 -18.77
C THR A 142 -18.54 -21.05 -18.55
N LEU A 143 -17.63 -21.33 -17.62
CA LEU A 143 -17.14 -22.68 -17.34
C LEU A 143 -18.18 -23.47 -16.53
N ALA A 144 -18.58 -24.64 -17.00
CA ALA A 144 -19.47 -25.51 -16.22
C ALA A 144 -18.70 -26.22 -15.11
N PRO A 145 -19.20 -26.32 -13.86
CA PRO A 145 -18.52 -27.05 -12.78
C PRO A 145 -18.13 -28.49 -13.15
N ASN A 146 -16.89 -28.87 -12.87
CA ASN A 146 -16.28 -30.10 -13.41
C ASN A 146 -15.75 -31.08 -12.34
N LEU A 147 -16.26 -30.99 -11.09
CA LEU A 147 -15.92 -31.92 -10.00
C LEU A 147 -16.00 -33.39 -10.47
N GLY A 148 -14.93 -34.16 -10.27
CA GLY A 148 -14.85 -35.57 -10.67
C GLY A 148 -13.88 -36.39 -9.81
N PRO A 149 -13.69 -37.68 -10.13
CA PRO A 149 -12.90 -38.61 -9.31
C PRO A 149 -11.41 -38.26 -9.17
N GLN A 150 -10.88 -37.42 -10.06
CA GLN A 150 -9.49 -36.95 -10.04
C GLN A 150 -9.35 -35.54 -9.44
N SER A 151 -10.44 -34.97 -8.93
CA SER A 151 -10.42 -33.63 -8.36
C SER A 151 -9.52 -33.56 -7.14
N ARG A 152 -8.81 -32.44 -7.01
CA ARG A 152 -7.90 -32.13 -5.91
C ARG A 152 -8.09 -30.67 -5.49
N LEU A 153 -7.63 -30.32 -4.30
CA LEU A 153 -7.63 -28.95 -3.80
C LEU A 153 -6.59 -28.12 -4.55
N PHE A 154 -7.05 -27.29 -5.47
CA PHE A 154 -6.23 -26.26 -6.08
C PHE A 154 -5.76 -25.23 -5.04
N TYR A 155 -4.45 -25.07 -4.92
CA TYR A 155 -3.82 -23.99 -4.19
C TYR A 155 -2.69 -23.38 -5.03
N VAL A 156 -2.56 -22.05 -5.02
CA VAL A 156 -1.51 -21.33 -5.75
C VAL A 156 -1.06 -20.14 -4.92
N GLY A 157 0.23 -19.88 -4.88
CA GLY A 157 0.76 -18.72 -4.18
C GLY A 157 2.24 -18.55 -4.41
N SER A 158 2.72 -17.32 -4.25
CA SER A 158 4.15 -17.00 -4.33
C SER A 158 4.94 -17.54 -3.14
N ASN A 159 4.28 -17.88 -2.02
CA ASN A 159 4.91 -18.31 -0.76
C ASN A 159 6.11 -17.41 -0.41
N TRP A 160 5.89 -16.09 -0.50
CA TRP A 160 6.92 -15.06 -0.38
C TRP A 160 7.63 -15.09 0.98
N ASP A 161 6.91 -15.52 2.02
CA ASP A 161 7.36 -15.77 3.39
C ASP A 161 8.04 -17.14 3.59
N GLY A 162 8.05 -17.99 2.56
CA GLY A 162 8.83 -19.23 2.48
C GLY A 162 8.23 -20.46 3.15
N ARG A 163 7.25 -20.31 4.05
CA ARG A 163 6.54 -21.43 4.70
C ARG A 163 5.12 -21.03 5.09
N ARG A 164 4.26 -20.73 4.14
CA ARG A 164 2.85 -20.44 4.39
C ARG A 164 2.09 -21.73 4.71
N TYR A 165 1.45 -21.79 5.88
CA TYR A 165 0.67 -22.94 6.35
C TYR A 165 1.37 -24.31 6.21
N PRO A 166 2.61 -24.49 6.71
CA PRO A 166 3.42 -25.67 6.47
C PRO A 166 2.74 -26.97 6.95
N GLN A 167 2.08 -26.96 8.10
CA GLN A 167 1.42 -28.15 8.64
C GLN A 167 0.12 -28.44 7.89
N VAL A 168 -0.65 -27.40 7.53
CA VAL A 168 -1.87 -27.59 6.71
C VAL A 168 -1.51 -28.22 5.38
N LEU A 169 -0.63 -27.57 4.61
CA LEU A 169 -0.30 -28.01 3.27
C LEU A 169 0.45 -29.35 3.29
N GLY A 170 1.33 -29.58 4.27
CA GLY A 170 2.00 -30.86 4.44
C GLY A 170 1.04 -32.03 4.67
N ARG A 171 0.03 -31.86 5.54
CA ARG A 171 -0.99 -32.89 5.79
C ARG A 171 -1.88 -33.15 4.58
N LEU A 172 -2.30 -32.10 3.88
CA LEU A 172 -3.09 -32.23 2.65
C LEU A 172 -2.30 -32.89 1.51
N ALA A 173 -0.99 -32.61 1.41
CA ALA A 173 -0.09 -33.26 0.47
C ALA A 173 0.05 -34.76 0.78
N ALA A 174 0.29 -35.11 2.05
CA ALA A 174 0.40 -36.50 2.50
C ALA A 174 -0.88 -37.32 2.28
N ALA A 175 -2.04 -36.66 2.35
CA ALA A 175 -3.33 -37.27 2.02
C ALA A 175 -3.60 -37.40 0.50
N GLY A 176 -2.72 -36.88 -0.37
CA GLY A 176 -2.86 -36.93 -1.83
C GLY A 176 -3.85 -35.93 -2.42
N VAL A 177 -4.52 -35.12 -1.59
CA VAL A 177 -5.64 -34.26 -2.00
C VAL A 177 -5.22 -32.87 -2.47
N LEU A 178 -3.95 -32.47 -2.30
CA LEU A 178 -3.48 -31.11 -2.63
C LEU A 178 -2.86 -31.02 -4.03
N ALA A 179 -3.29 -30.05 -4.84
CA ALA A 179 -2.66 -29.67 -6.10
C ALA A 179 -2.09 -28.25 -6.00
N LEU A 180 -0.76 -28.16 -5.85
CA LEU A 180 -0.05 -26.94 -5.49
C LEU A 180 0.68 -26.32 -6.68
N HIS A 181 0.42 -25.04 -6.95
CA HIS A 181 1.10 -24.26 -8.00
C HIS A 181 1.89 -23.08 -7.42
N GLY A 182 2.95 -22.67 -8.10
CA GLY A 182 3.74 -21.49 -7.74
C GLY A 182 5.21 -21.63 -8.12
N THR A 183 6.10 -20.90 -7.44
CA THR A 183 7.55 -20.96 -7.73
C THR A 183 8.19 -22.21 -7.12
N ALA A 184 8.93 -22.96 -7.93
CA ALA A 184 9.45 -24.29 -7.55
C ALA A 184 10.35 -24.27 -6.30
N ASP A 185 11.24 -23.27 -6.18
CA ASP A 185 12.14 -23.10 -5.04
C ASP A 185 11.36 -22.96 -3.72
N ARG A 186 10.29 -22.17 -3.73
CA ARG A 186 9.44 -21.91 -2.56
C ARG A 186 8.59 -23.10 -2.14
N TRP A 187 8.32 -24.02 -3.05
CA TRP A 187 7.49 -25.21 -2.80
C TRP A 187 8.29 -26.53 -2.77
N SER A 188 9.62 -26.45 -2.80
CA SER A 188 10.53 -27.60 -2.80
C SER A 188 10.34 -28.59 -1.64
N HIS A 189 9.71 -28.18 -0.55
CA HIS A 189 9.39 -29.01 0.62
C HIS A 189 8.10 -29.85 0.47
N LEU A 190 7.34 -29.67 -0.62
CA LEU A 190 6.11 -30.41 -0.93
C LEU A 190 6.13 -30.99 -2.36
N PRO A 191 7.12 -31.82 -2.72
CA PRO A 191 7.34 -32.26 -4.09
C PRO A 191 6.15 -33.06 -4.67
N ASP A 192 5.49 -33.88 -3.85
CA ASP A 192 4.39 -34.75 -4.31
C ASP A 192 3.09 -33.99 -4.61
N ALA A 193 2.91 -32.82 -4.00
CA ALA A 193 1.76 -31.95 -4.26
C ALA A 193 2.03 -30.94 -5.38
N TYR A 194 3.29 -30.64 -5.68
CA TYR A 194 3.67 -29.59 -6.63
C TYR A 194 3.30 -29.95 -8.08
N GLN A 195 2.62 -29.03 -8.76
CA GLN A 195 2.08 -29.20 -10.13
C GLN A 195 2.69 -28.21 -11.14
N GLY A 196 3.72 -27.47 -10.74
CA GLY A 196 4.40 -26.50 -11.59
C GLY A 196 4.03 -25.05 -11.31
N SER A 197 4.65 -24.14 -12.08
CA SER A 197 4.31 -22.73 -12.10
C SER A 197 3.21 -22.47 -13.14
N LEU A 198 2.41 -21.45 -12.90
CA LEU A 198 1.39 -20.98 -13.84
C LEU A 198 1.82 -19.63 -14.43
N PRO A 199 1.57 -19.37 -15.71
CA PRO A 199 1.77 -18.05 -16.28
C PRO A 199 0.74 -17.07 -15.70
N PHE A 200 1.16 -15.84 -15.41
CA PHE A 200 0.25 -14.76 -15.03
C PHE A 200 -0.24 -14.06 -16.32
N ASP A 201 -1.18 -14.72 -17.00
CA ASP A 201 -1.74 -14.30 -18.29
C ASP A 201 -3.19 -13.82 -18.22
N GLY A 202 -3.80 -13.81 -17.02
CA GLY A 202 -5.20 -13.46 -16.77
C GLY A 202 -6.20 -14.60 -16.95
N SER A 203 -5.75 -15.84 -17.25
CA SER A 203 -6.62 -17.03 -17.40
C SER A 203 -6.09 -18.31 -16.79
N ALA A 204 -4.77 -18.54 -16.81
CA ALA A 204 -4.21 -19.85 -16.49
C ALA A 204 -4.51 -20.29 -15.05
N VAL A 205 -4.60 -19.34 -14.11
CA VAL A 205 -5.00 -19.60 -12.72
C VAL A 205 -6.42 -20.15 -12.63
N ILE A 206 -7.37 -19.53 -13.34
CA ILE A 206 -8.78 -19.97 -13.38
C ILE A 206 -8.89 -21.32 -14.10
N ALA A 207 -8.16 -21.50 -15.20
CA ALA A 207 -8.14 -22.76 -15.95
C ALA A 207 -7.56 -23.92 -15.11
N ALA A 208 -6.51 -23.66 -14.33
CA ALA A 208 -5.93 -24.64 -13.41
C ALA A 208 -6.90 -24.96 -12.26
N ALA A 209 -7.50 -23.95 -11.63
CA ALA A 209 -8.53 -24.15 -10.60
C ALA A 209 -9.71 -24.97 -11.13
N HIS A 210 -10.14 -24.67 -12.36
CA HIS A 210 -11.18 -25.43 -13.04
C HIS A 210 -10.72 -26.87 -13.22
N HIS A 211 -9.56 -27.13 -13.83
CA HIS A 211 -9.04 -28.49 -14.03
C HIS A 211 -9.08 -29.37 -12.77
N TRP A 212 -8.72 -28.82 -11.60
CA TRP A 212 -8.71 -29.58 -10.35
C TRP A 212 -10.08 -29.72 -9.69
N GLY A 213 -11.08 -28.89 -10.03
CA GLY A 213 -12.49 -29.03 -9.64
C GLY A 213 -12.81 -28.76 -8.16
N MET A 214 -11.81 -28.71 -7.28
CA MET A 214 -11.92 -28.19 -5.91
C MET A 214 -10.85 -27.13 -5.66
N GLY A 215 -11.09 -26.24 -4.70
CA GLY A 215 -10.16 -25.17 -4.40
C GLY A 215 -10.13 -24.81 -2.93
N LEU A 216 -8.93 -24.45 -2.45
CA LEU A 216 -8.70 -24.01 -1.08
C LEU A 216 -8.47 -22.49 -1.05
N CYS A 217 -9.29 -21.78 -0.27
CA CYS A 217 -9.22 -20.35 -0.08
C CYS A 217 -8.95 -20.03 1.40
N LEU A 218 -7.72 -19.64 1.73
CA LEU A 218 -7.35 -19.26 3.09
C LEU A 218 -6.87 -17.80 3.12
N HIS A 219 -7.40 -17.01 4.06
CA HIS A 219 -7.04 -15.61 4.22
C HIS A 219 -5.97 -15.43 5.29
N LEU A 220 -5.19 -14.36 5.17
CA LEU A 220 -4.40 -13.88 6.31
C LEU A 220 -5.35 -13.27 7.36
N PRO A 221 -4.98 -13.28 8.65
CA PRO A 221 -5.78 -12.64 9.71
C PRO A 221 -6.20 -11.21 9.36
N ALA A 222 -5.27 -10.40 8.84
CA ALA A 222 -5.54 -9.02 8.41
C ALA A 222 -6.69 -8.89 7.39
N HIS A 223 -6.81 -9.84 6.46
CA HIS A 223 -7.90 -9.88 5.49
C HIS A 223 -9.24 -10.22 6.17
N ARG A 224 -9.24 -11.21 7.09
CA ARG A 224 -10.45 -11.57 7.84
C ARG A 224 -10.95 -10.42 8.72
N GLU A 225 -10.05 -9.81 9.49
CA GLU A 225 -10.35 -8.70 10.40
C GLU A 225 -10.93 -7.50 9.65
N ALA A 226 -10.37 -7.16 8.48
CA ALA A 226 -10.86 -6.08 7.65
C ALA A 226 -12.08 -6.47 6.78
N ALA A 227 -12.50 -7.74 6.80
CA ALA A 227 -13.50 -8.31 5.90
C ALA A 227 -13.19 -8.10 4.41
N VAL A 228 -11.91 -8.14 4.04
CA VAL A 228 -11.40 -7.90 2.69
C VAL A 228 -11.04 -9.23 2.03
N PRO A 229 -11.84 -9.72 1.07
CA PRO A 229 -11.56 -10.99 0.41
C PRO A 229 -10.27 -10.91 -0.43
N ASN A 230 -9.54 -12.03 -0.50
CA ASN A 230 -8.44 -12.18 -1.45
C ASN A 230 -8.96 -12.63 -2.84
N MET A 231 -8.08 -12.67 -3.84
CA MET A 231 -8.44 -13.08 -5.21
C MET A 231 -8.99 -14.51 -5.30
N ARG A 232 -8.61 -15.39 -4.37
CA ARG A 232 -8.84 -16.83 -4.51
C ARG A 232 -10.32 -17.20 -4.53
N VAL A 233 -11.15 -16.56 -3.71
CA VAL A 233 -12.59 -16.89 -3.71
C VAL A 233 -13.23 -16.60 -5.08
N PHE A 234 -12.82 -15.49 -5.72
CA PHE A 234 -13.32 -15.11 -7.04
C PHE A 234 -12.78 -16.03 -8.15
N GLU A 235 -11.50 -16.41 -8.07
CA GLU A 235 -10.89 -17.36 -9.01
C GLU A 235 -11.60 -18.72 -8.98
N LEU A 236 -11.90 -19.24 -7.78
CA LEU A 236 -12.55 -20.53 -7.61
C LEU A 236 -14.03 -20.49 -8.04
N ALA A 237 -14.75 -19.42 -7.71
CA ALA A 237 -16.11 -19.22 -8.18
C ALA A 237 -16.16 -19.11 -9.71
N ALA A 238 -15.27 -18.33 -10.32
CA ALA A 238 -15.12 -18.25 -11.77
C ALA A 238 -14.78 -19.62 -12.37
N ALA A 239 -13.92 -20.41 -11.74
CA ALA A 239 -13.57 -21.76 -12.20
C ALA A 239 -14.71 -22.78 -12.12
N GLY A 240 -15.80 -22.47 -11.40
CA GLY A 240 -16.85 -23.45 -11.10
C GLY A 240 -16.33 -24.59 -10.20
N ALA A 241 -15.33 -24.30 -9.36
CA ALA A 241 -14.75 -25.26 -8.43
C ALA A 241 -15.55 -25.32 -7.13
N VAL A 242 -15.55 -26.48 -6.46
CA VAL A 242 -16.05 -26.57 -5.08
C VAL A 242 -15.09 -25.83 -4.16
N ILE A 243 -15.60 -24.85 -3.42
CA ILE A 243 -14.79 -23.95 -2.60
C ILE A 243 -14.78 -24.46 -1.15
N ILE A 244 -13.58 -24.70 -0.63
CA ILE A 244 -13.33 -24.80 0.81
C ILE A 244 -12.63 -23.51 1.25
N ALA A 245 -13.24 -22.78 2.18
CA ALA A 245 -12.72 -21.49 2.64
C ALA A 245 -12.66 -21.38 4.16
N ASP A 246 -11.75 -20.56 4.68
CA ASP A 246 -11.87 -20.11 6.07
C ASP A 246 -13.12 -19.26 6.28
N ARG A 247 -13.65 -19.22 7.51
CA ARG A 247 -14.76 -18.33 7.88
C ARG A 247 -14.35 -16.88 7.72
N HIS A 248 -14.77 -16.29 6.61
CA HIS A 248 -14.48 -14.91 6.24
C HIS A 248 -15.80 -14.13 6.08
N PRO A 249 -15.98 -12.96 6.75
CA PRO A 249 -17.26 -12.25 6.76
C PRO A 249 -17.83 -11.94 5.37
N PHE A 250 -16.99 -11.53 4.42
CA PHE A 250 -17.40 -11.33 3.03
C PHE A 250 -17.93 -12.60 2.37
N ILE A 251 -17.29 -13.76 2.62
CA ILE A 251 -17.67 -15.02 1.97
C ILE A 251 -18.99 -15.51 2.53
N GLU A 252 -19.16 -15.45 3.86
CA GLU A 252 -20.43 -15.80 4.51
C GLU A 252 -21.58 -14.90 4.03
N GLN A 253 -21.33 -13.60 3.88
CA GLN A 253 -22.31 -12.63 3.39
C GLN A 253 -22.76 -12.93 1.95
N TRP A 254 -21.81 -13.19 1.05
CA TRP A 254 -22.10 -13.29 -0.38
C TRP A 254 -22.45 -14.70 -0.83
N PHE A 255 -21.69 -15.69 -0.37
CA PHE A 255 -21.80 -17.07 -0.84
C PHE A 255 -22.61 -17.96 0.12
N GLY A 256 -22.83 -17.54 1.37
CA GLY A 256 -23.71 -18.26 2.29
C GLY A 256 -23.37 -19.75 2.38
N ASP A 257 -24.33 -20.63 2.16
CA ASP A 257 -24.18 -22.08 2.21
C ASP A 257 -23.66 -22.73 0.91
N THR A 258 -23.27 -21.95 -0.11
CA THR A 258 -22.68 -22.49 -1.35
C THR A 258 -21.18 -22.78 -1.24
N VAL A 259 -20.58 -22.53 -0.06
CA VAL A 259 -19.16 -22.74 0.24
C VAL A 259 -19.02 -23.61 1.49
N LEU A 260 -17.97 -24.44 1.53
CA LEU A 260 -17.64 -25.27 2.69
C LEU A 260 -16.66 -24.53 3.60
N TYR A 261 -17.10 -24.22 4.82
CA TYR A 261 -16.28 -23.45 5.77
C TYR A 261 -15.43 -24.33 6.69
N VAL A 262 -14.23 -23.81 6.98
CA VAL A 262 -13.33 -24.29 8.03
C VAL A 262 -12.96 -23.15 8.96
N ASP A 263 -12.71 -23.46 10.22
CA ASP A 263 -12.32 -22.47 11.22
C ASP A 263 -10.79 -22.56 11.43
N PRO A 264 -10.03 -21.46 11.25
CA PRO A 264 -8.61 -21.44 11.59
C PRO A 264 -8.34 -21.47 13.11
N VAL A 265 -9.37 -21.28 13.95
CA VAL A 265 -9.25 -21.40 15.42
C VAL A 265 -8.82 -22.81 15.80
N GLY A 266 -7.79 -22.89 16.66
CA GLY A 266 -7.18 -24.17 17.09
C GLY A 266 -5.86 -24.50 16.40
N GLY A 267 -5.43 -23.68 15.43
CA GLY A 267 -4.12 -23.78 14.79
C GLY A 267 -4.08 -24.71 13.57
N GLU A 268 -2.93 -24.77 12.91
CA GLU A 268 -2.79 -25.42 11.60
C GLU A 268 -3.17 -26.91 11.58
N ALA A 269 -2.87 -27.67 12.65
CA ALA A 269 -3.19 -29.09 12.71
C ALA A 269 -4.70 -29.35 12.73
N ALA A 270 -5.47 -28.55 13.47
CA ALA A 270 -6.93 -28.64 13.55
C ALA A 270 -7.57 -28.18 12.23
N LEU A 271 -7.04 -27.09 11.65
CA LEU A 271 -7.46 -26.60 10.34
C LEU A 271 -7.26 -27.66 9.24
N ALA A 272 -6.12 -28.35 9.24
CA ALA A 272 -5.85 -29.43 8.28
C ALA A 272 -6.87 -30.58 8.38
N ALA A 273 -7.18 -31.02 9.61
CA ALA A 273 -8.17 -32.07 9.85
C ALA A 273 -9.57 -31.64 9.36
N ALA A 274 -9.99 -30.42 9.70
CA ALA A 274 -11.26 -29.87 9.23
C ALA A 274 -11.34 -29.80 7.70
N ILE A 275 -10.26 -29.44 7.00
CA ILE A 275 -10.23 -29.43 5.54
C ILE A 275 -10.35 -30.85 4.98
N LEU A 276 -9.65 -31.84 5.55
CA LEU A 276 -9.76 -33.24 5.12
C LEU A 276 -11.18 -33.79 5.31
N ASP A 277 -11.85 -33.44 6.41
CA ASP A 277 -13.24 -33.81 6.64
C ASP A 277 -14.17 -33.21 5.56
N ARG A 278 -13.90 -31.98 5.11
CA ARG A 278 -14.65 -31.37 3.99
C ARG A 278 -14.37 -32.09 2.67
N VAL A 279 -13.14 -32.51 2.40
CA VAL A 279 -12.82 -33.30 1.20
C VAL A 279 -13.57 -34.64 1.22
N ALA A 280 -13.53 -35.37 2.33
CA ALA A 280 -14.25 -36.63 2.49
C ALA A 280 -15.77 -36.45 2.32
N TRP A 281 -16.32 -35.31 2.78
CA TRP A 281 -17.72 -34.97 2.54
C TRP A 281 -18.01 -34.76 1.05
N ILE A 282 -17.16 -34.05 0.31
CA ILE A 282 -17.32 -33.83 -1.14
C ILE A 282 -17.33 -35.17 -1.90
N GLU A 283 -16.42 -36.08 -1.55
CA GLU A 283 -16.31 -37.41 -2.18
C GLU A 283 -17.56 -38.26 -1.95
N THR A 284 -18.20 -38.11 -0.78
CA THR A 284 -19.44 -38.82 -0.43
C THR A 284 -20.71 -38.11 -0.91
N HIS A 285 -20.63 -36.83 -1.28
CA HIS A 285 -21.77 -36.00 -1.72
C HIS A 285 -21.49 -35.23 -3.03
N PRO A 286 -21.00 -35.89 -4.11
CA PRO A 286 -20.48 -35.19 -5.29
C PRO A 286 -21.54 -34.39 -6.06
N VAL A 287 -22.80 -34.86 -6.07
CA VAL A 287 -23.91 -34.14 -6.73
C VAL A 287 -24.20 -32.83 -6.01
N GLN A 288 -24.28 -32.86 -4.68
CA GLN A 288 -24.52 -31.68 -3.86
C GLN A 288 -23.35 -30.70 -3.96
N ALA A 289 -22.12 -31.19 -3.85
CA ALA A 289 -20.93 -30.37 -3.99
C ALA A 289 -20.86 -29.66 -5.36
N ARG A 290 -21.21 -30.36 -6.46
CA ARG A 290 -21.28 -29.74 -7.79
C ARG A 290 -22.39 -28.68 -7.87
N ALA A 291 -23.54 -28.91 -7.26
CA ALA A 291 -24.62 -27.92 -7.20
C ALA A 291 -24.19 -26.67 -6.41
N MET A 292 -23.45 -26.84 -5.31
CA MET A 292 -22.87 -25.73 -4.54
C MET A 292 -21.91 -24.90 -5.40
N ALA A 293 -21.01 -25.55 -6.15
CA ALA A 293 -20.09 -24.85 -7.06
C ALA A 293 -20.84 -24.06 -8.15
N ALA A 294 -21.90 -24.64 -8.71
CA ALA A 294 -22.75 -23.96 -9.70
C ALA A 294 -23.43 -22.71 -9.10
N ALA A 295 -24.00 -22.84 -7.89
CA ALA A 295 -24.66 -21.75 -7.20
C ALA A 295 -23.68 -20.63 -6.82
N ALA A 296 -22.48 -20.97 -6.33
CA ALA A 296 -21.43 -20.01 -6.04
C ALA A 296 -21.00 -19.24 -7.31
N GLN A 297 -20.86 -19.93 -8.44
CA GLN A 297 -20.54 -19.31 -9.72
C GLN A 297 -21.68 -18.39 -10.23
N ASP A 298 -22.95 -18.76 -10.05
CA ASP A 298 -24.08 -17.89 -10.40
C ASP A 298 -24.06 -16.57 -9.61
N ILE A 299 -23.89 -16.65 -8.28
CA ILE A 299 -23.73 -15.48 -7.42
C ILE A 299 -22.58 -14.60 -7.91
N PHE A 300 -21.43 -15.22 -8.17
CA PHE A 300 -20.26 -14.53 -8.68
C PHE A 300 -20.54 -13.80 -10.01
N ASN A 301 -21.11 -14.49 -11.00
CA ASN A 301 -21.39 -13.93 -12.32
C ASN A 301 -22.44 -12.81 -12.28
N ARG A 302 -23.36 -12.83 -11.30
CA ARG A 302 -24.43 -11.84 -11.19
C ARG A 302 -24.04 -10.60 -10.42
N ALA A 303 -23.10 -10.70 -9.48
CA ALA A 303 -22.84 -9.60 -8.55
C ALA A 303 -21.36 -9.27 -8.34
N LEU A 304 -20.44 -10.19 -8.61
CA LEU A 304 -19.05 -10.06 -8.16
C LEU A 304 -18.03 -10.13 -9.29
N CYS A 305 -18.38 -10.55 -10.50
CA CYS A 305 -17.43 -10.58 -11.62
C CYS A 305 -17.03 -9.16 -12.04
N LEU A 306 -15.85 -9.02 -12.64
CA LEU A 306 -15.27 -7.72 -12.98
C LEU A 306 -16.19 -6.87 -13.88
N GLU A 307 -16.91 -7.48 -14.81
CA GLU A 307 -17.84 -6.77 -15.70
C GLU A 307 -18.97 -6.10 -14.91
N VAL A 308 -19.50 -6.76 -13.87
CA VAL A 308 -20.53 -6.19 -13.00
C VAL A 308 -19.94 -5.08 -12.12
N LEU A 309 -18.74 -5.29 -11.58
CA LEU A 309 -18.07 -4.30 -10.73
C LEU A 309 -17.63 -3.04 -11.51
N LEU A 310 -17.37 -3.18 -12.81
CA LEU A 310 -17.00 -2.08 -13.69
C LEU A 310 -18.20 -1.32 -14.23
N GLU A 311 -19.38 -1.93 -14.32
CA GLU A 311 -20.60 -1.34 -14.90
C GLU A 311 -20.91 0.10 -14.42
N PRO A 312 -20.78 0.46 -13.13
CA PRO A 312 -21.09 1.81 -12.66
C PRO A 312 -20.05 2.87 -13.01
N LEU A 313 -18.89 2.46 -13.55
CA LEU A 313 -17.76 3.36 -13.73
C LEU A 313 -18.02 4.53 -14.69
N PRO A 314 -18.69 4.37 -15.85
CA PRO A 314 -18.95 5.49 -16.75
C PRO A 314 -19.74 6.64 -16.10
N ASP A 315 -20.70 6.32 -15.22
CA ASP A 315 -21.48 7.32 -14.50
C ASP A 315 -20.60 8.08 -13.49
N LEU A 316 -19.75 7.37 -12.76
CA LEU A 316 -18.76 7.99 -11.87
C LEU A 316 -17.82 8.93 -12.65
N LEU A 317 -17.36 8.53 -13.83
CA LEU A 317 -16.50 9.37 -14.67
C LEU A 317 -17.23 10.63 -15.15
N ALA A 318 -18.49 10.49 -15.56
CA ALA A 318 -19.32 11.63 -15.93
C ALA A 318 -19.54 12.58 -14.75
N ASP A 319 -19.65 12.07 -13.52
CA ASP A 319 -19.75 12.88 -12.30
C ASP A 319 -18.44 13.61 -11.99
N LEU A 320 -17.29 12.95 -12.11
CA LEU A 320 -15.97 13.57 -11.91
C LEU A 320 -15.67 14.68 -12.92
N GLN A 321 -16.22 14.57 -14.14
CA GLN A 321 -16.14 15.60 -15.18
C GLN A 321 -17.10 16.77 -14.93
N ARG A 322 -18.24 16.54 -14.28
CA ARG A 322 -19.21 17.57 -13.88
C ARG A 322 -18.71 18.37 -12.68
N ARG A 323 -17.66 19.17 -12.88
CA ARG A 323 -17.17 20.10 -11.84
C ARG A 323 -18.06 21.34 -11.77
N PRO A 324 -18.50 21.78 -10.57
CA PRO A 324 -19.17 23.07 -10.43
C PRO A 324 -18.16 24.17 -10.78
N VAL A 325 -18.46 24.94 -11.82
CA VAL A 325 -17.75 26.19 -12.12
C VAL A 325 -18.10 27.17 -10.99
N PRO A 326 -17.12 27.71 -10.25
CA PRO A 326 -17.43 28.70 -9.21
C PRO A 326 -18.14 29.90 -9.85
N ALA A 327 -19.19 30.39 -9.18
CA ALA A 327 -20.06 31.46 -9.68
C ALA A 327 -19.33 32.79 -9.91
N GLN A 328 -18.15 32.96 -9.30
CA GLN A 328 -17.21 34.05 -9.58
C GLN A 328 -15.81 33.47 -9.78
N PRO A 329 -15.01 34.02 -10.72
CA PRO A 329 -13.66 33.58 -10.93
C PRO A 329 -12.79 33.91 -9.72
N SER A 330 -12.15 32.90 -9.12
CA SER A 330 -11.12 33.13 -8.11
C SER A 330 -9.86 33.69 -8.75
N THR A 331 -9.23 34.64 -8.08
CA THR A 331 -8.03 35.32 -8.56
C THR A 331 -6.79 34.75 -7.89
N VAL A 332 -5.85 34.24 -8.68
CA VAL A 332 -4.59 33.67 -8.21
C VAL A 332 -3.44 34.45 -8.83
N ALA A 333 -2.48 34.87 -8.02
CA ALA A 333 -1.24 35.42 -8.51
C ALA A 333 -0.11 34.41 -8.33
N VAL A 334 0.74 34.30 -9.33
CA VAL A 334 1.87 33.40 -9.33
C VAL A 334 3.15 34.21 -9.38
N LEU A 335 3.94 34.10 -8.32
CA LEU A 335 5.29 34.63 -8.32
C LEU A 335 6.17 33.77 -9.21
N LEU A 336 6.83 34.41 -10.17
CA LEU A 336 7.81 33.81 -11.05
C LEU A 336 9.20 34.33 -10.69
N PRO A 337 10.00 33.58 -9.89
CA PRO A 337 11.38 33.96 -9.60
C PRO A 337 12.20 34.09 -10.90
N PRO A 338 13.24 34.95 -10.91
CA PRO A 338 14.08 35.17 -12.09
C PRO A 338 14.78 33.88 -12.55
N GLY A 339 15.04 33.79 -13.86
CA GLY A 339 15.72 32.65 -14.50
C GLY A 339 14.80 31.61 -15.17
N GLY A 340 15.40 30.75 -16.02
CA GLY A 340 14.70 29.75 -16.82
C GLY A 340 14.10 30.29 -18.13
N GLU A 341 13.34 29.45 -18.84
CA GLU A 341 12.64 29.84 -20.08
C GLU A 341 11.30 30.52 -19.72
N LEU A 342 11.32 31.86 -19.63
CA LEU A 342 10.15 32.67 -19.24
C LEU A 342 8.92 32.38 -20.11
N ASP A 343 9.08 32.26 -21.43
CA ASP A 343 7.98 31.99 -22.36
C ASP A 343 7.28 30.67 -22.07
N SER A 344 8.05 29.62 -21.79
CA SER A 344 7.54 28.30 -21.41
C SER A 344 6.74 28.37 -20.10
N ARG A 345 7.23 29.14 -19.12
CA ARG A 345 6.56 29.34 -17.82
C ARG A 345 5.26 30.14 -17.98
N LEU A 346 5.25 31.18 -18.81
CA LEU A 346 4.04 31.95 -19.10
C LEU A 346 3.01 31.10 -19.84
N ALA A 347 3.43 30.26 -20.79
CA ALA A 347 2.54 29.30 -21.46
C ALA A 347 1.93 28.31 -20.46
N GLN A 348 2.73 27.82 -19.51
CA GLN A 348 2.23 26.98 -18.42
C GLN A 348 1.21 27.69 -17.54
N LEU A 349 1.43 28.96 -17.16
CA LEU A 349 0.45 29.73 -16.40
C LEU A 349 -0.84 29.96 -17.18
N ALA A 350 -0.73 30.24 -18.49
CA ALA A 350 -1.88 30.40 -19.35
C ALA A 350 -2.72 29.13 -19.43
N ALA A 351 -2.09 27.95 -19.46
CA ALA A 351 -2.78 26.66 -19.41
C ALA A 351 -3.50 26.39 -18.07
N GLN A 352 -3.14 27.11 -16.99
CA GLN A 352 -3.87 27.08 -15.72
C GLN A 352 -5.04 28.06 -15.68
N ALA A 353 -5.09 29.03 -16.59
CA ALA A 353 -6.17 30.02 -16.66
C ALA A 353 -7.41 29.41 -17.36
N GLY A 354 -8.58 29.50 -16.72
CA GLY A 354 -9.83 28.91 -17.22
C GLY A 354 -10.73 28.33 -16.12
N GLN A 355 -11.95 27.94 -16.48
CA GLN A 355 -12.93 27.30 -15.57
C GLN A 355 -13.13 27.99 -14.21
N GLY A 356 -13.16 29.33 -14.19
CA GLY A 356 -13.34 30.10 -12.96
C GLY A 356 -12.04 30.45 -12.23
N LEU A 357 -10.89 30.42 -12.90
CA LEU A 357 -9.63 31.00 -12.40
C LEU A 357 -9.14 32.14 -13.28
N ALA A 358 -8.88 33.28 -12.67
CA ALA A 358 -8.11 34.38 -13.25
C ALA A 358 -6.68 34.35 -12.72
N VAL A 359 -5.69 34.21 -13.60
CA VAL A 359 -4.28 34.05 -13.23
C VAL A 359 -3.51 35.33 -13.53
N THR A 360 -2.71 35.79 -12.56
CA THR A 360 -1.80 36.94 -12.70
C THR A 360 -0.36 36.48 -12.50
N ALA A 361 0.50 36.63 -13.49
CA ALA A 361 1.94 36.47 -13.32
C ALA A 361 2.51 37.69 -12.58
N LEU A 362 3.34 37.45 -11.57
CA LEU A 362 4.14 38.47 -10.89
C LEU A 362 5.60 38.28 -11.30
N LEU A 363 6.18 39.27 -11.98
CA LEU A 363 7.56 39.24 -12.48
C LEU A 363 8.37 40.42 -11.90
N PRO A 364 9.69 40.25 -11.69
CA PRO A 364 10.57 41.40 -11.48
C PRO A 364 10.49 42.39 -12.65
N ALA A 365 10.53 43.70 -12.38
CA ALA A 365 10.38 44.74 -13.42
C ALA A 365 11.43 44.66 -14.55
N GLY A 366 12.60 44.04 -14.30
CA GLY A 366 13.64 43.81 -15.29
C GLY A 366 13.37 42.67 -16.28
N ASP A 367 12.37 41.82 -16.02
CA ASP A 367 12.11 40.57 -16.76
C ASP A 367 10.80 40.65 -17.57
N ALA A 368 10.44 41.83 -18.07
CA ALA A 368 9.21 42.00 -18.84
C ALA A 368 9.23 41.15 -20.13
N PRO A 369 8.21 40.30 -20.37
CA PRO A 369 8.19 39.44 -21.55
C PRO A 369 7.85 40.24 -22.82
N ALA A 370 8.27 39.73 -23.97
CA ALA A 370 7.95 40.33 -25.27
C ALA A 370 6.44 40.25 -25.60
N SER A 371 5.74 39.24 -25.08
CA SER A 371 4.30 39.09 -25.22
C SER A 371 3.70 38.36 -24.02
N ILE A 372 2.41 38.59 -23.75
CA ILE A 372 1.67 37.93 -22.68
C ILE A 372 0.65 36.97 -23.32
N PRO A 373 0.65 35.67 -22.97
CA PRO A 373 -0.35 34.74 -23.45
C PRO A 373 -1.79 35.17 -23.13
N ALA A 374 -2.73 34.82 -24.00
CA ALA A 374 -4.14 35.13 -23.80
C ALA A 374 -4.68 34.51 -22.49
N GLY A 375 -5.50 35.28 -21.76
CA GLY A 375 -6.10 34.84 -20.49
C GLY A 375 -5.21 35.01 -19.25
N LEU A 376 -3.96 35.48 -19.42
CA LEU A 376 -3.03 35.77 -18.34
C LEU A 376 -2.91 37.28 -18.12
N SER A 377 -2.94 37.72 -16.87
CA SER A 377 -2.58 39.09 -16.47
C SER A 377 -1.12 39.17 -16.02
N LEU A 378 -0.48 40.33 -16.14
CA LEU A 378 0.89 40.55 -15.68
C LEU A 378 0.95 41.73 -14.71
N ARG A 379 1.72 41.59 -13.62
CA ARG A 379 2.14 42.69 -12.76
C ARG A 379 3.66 42.64 -12.58
N LEU A 380 4.30 43.78 -12.80
CA LEU A 380 5.73 43.95 -12.56
C LEU A 380 5.97 44.41 -11.12
N LEU A 381 7.03 43.89 -10.50
CA LEU A 381 7.44 44.20 -9.14
C LEU A 381 8.74 45.03 -9.19
N ASP A 382 8.69 46.23 -8.61
CA ASP A 382 9.79 47.18 -8.63
C ASP A 382 10.92 46.76 -7.66
N GLY A 383 12.04 46.25 -8.20
CA GLY A 383 13.22 45.86 -7.42
C GLY A 383 13.03 44.60 -6.54
N PRO A 384 13.97 44.28 -5.63
CA PRO A 384 13.74 43.28 -4.60
C PRO A 384 12.66 43.81 -3.65
N VAL A 385 11.44 43.25 -3.72
CA VAL A 385 10.35 43.68 -2.86
C VAL A 385 10.21 42.69 -1.71
N GLY A 386 10.42 43.17 -0.49
CA GLY A 386 10.15 42.39 0.71
C GLY A 386 8.65 42.05 0.85
N LEU A 387 8.30 41.24 1.84
CA LEU A 387 6.92 40.79 2.05
C LEU A 387 5.86 41.92 2.00
N PRO A 388 6.08 43.13 2.56
CA PRO A 388 5.09 44.21 2.50
C PRO A 388 4.70 44.63 1.08
N GLY A 389 5.66 44.78 0.17
CA GLY A 389 5.34 45.17 -1.19
C GLY A 389 4.85 44.00 -2.05
N LEU A 390 5.21 42.74 -1.73
CA LEU A 390 4.55 41.57 -2.31
C LEU A 390 3.06 41.55 -1.94
N VAL A 391 2.72 41.80 -0.67
CA VAL A 391 1.33 41.91 -0.21
C VAL A 391 0.60 43.06 -0.93
N ALA A 392 1.27 44.19 -1.18
CA ALA A 392 0.69 45.30 -1.95
C ALA A 392 0.41 44.90 -3.41
N ALA A 393 1.35 44.19 -4.05
CA ALA A 393 1.19 43.70 -5.41
C ALA A 393 0.08 42.63 -5.55
N LEU A 394 -0.32 42.00 -4.44
CA LEU A 394 -1.43 41.04 -4.35
C LEU A 394 -2.80 41.70 -4.13
N ALA A 395 -2.93 43.02 -4.30
CA ALA A 395 -4.22 43.69 -4.21
C ALA A 395 -5.26 43.09 -5.17
N GLY A 396 -6.42 42.69 -4.63
CA GLY A 396 -7.49 42.04 -5.39
C GLY A 396 -7.20 40.59 -5.79
N VAL A 397 -6.19 39.94 -5.19
CA VAL A 397 -5.85 38.53 -5.39
C VAL A 397 -6.26 37.72 -4.15
N GLU A 398 -6.73 36.48 -4.35
CA GLU A 398 -7.18 35.59 -3.26
C GLU A 398 -6.01 34.76 -2.71
N MET A 399 -5.19 34.20 -3.61
CA MET A 399 -4.09 33.30 -3.28
C MET A 399 -2.82 33.66 -4.04
N LEU A 400 -1.68 33.60 -3.34
CA LEU A 400 -0.34 33.54 -3.91
C LEU A 400 0.06 32.09 -4.12
N ALA A 401 0.63 31.79 -5.28
CA ALA A 401 1.43 30.59 -5.52
C ALA A 401 2.80 30.99 -6.06
N ILE A 402 3.74 30.05 -6.09
CA ILE A 402 5.10 30.28 -6.61
C ILE A 402 5.40 29.18 -7.62
N LEU A 403 5.88 29.54 -8.81
CA LEU A 403 6.38 28.58 -9.80
C LEU A 403 7.86 28.84 -10.03
N PRO A 404 8.78 28.15 -9.34
CA PRO A 404 10.21 28.31 -9.54
C PRO A 404 10.69 27.76 -10.90
N ALA A 405 11.90 28.15 -11.33
CA ALA A 405 12.51 27.59 -12.54
C ALA A 405 12.80 26.09 -12.40
N GLY A 406 12.70 25.35 -13.50
CA GLY A 406 12.98 23.90 -13.52
C GLY A 406 11.87 23.03 -12.91
N VAL A 407 10.74 23.63 -12.54
CA VAL A 407 9.53 22.92 -12.10
C VAL A 407 8.42 23.13 -13.12
N GLU A 408 7.66 22.08 -13.41
CA GLU A 408 6.51 22.08 -14.29
C GLU A 408 5.25 21.71 -13.49
N TRP A 409 4.25 22.58 -13.50
CA TRP A 409 2.92 22.32 -12.99
C TRP A 409 2.06 21.43 -13.90
N HIS A 410 1.41 20.43 -13.31
CA HIS A 410 0.36 19.67 -13.99
C HIS A 410 -0.90 20.54 -14.24
N PRO A 411 -1.71 20.23 -15.27
CA PRO A 411 -2.99 20.89 -15.51
C PRO A 411 -3.90 20.91 -14.27
N GLY A 412 -4.44 22.09 -13.94
CA GLY A 412 -5.37 22.28 -12.81
C GLY A 412 -4.69 22.37 -11.43
N HIS A 413 -3.36 22.43 -11.37
CA HIS A 413 -2.59 22.57 -10.15
C HIS A 413 -3.04 23.76 -9.29
N LEU A 414 -3.17 24.96 -9.87
CA LEU A 414 -3.59 26.16 -9.14
C LEU A 414 -4.99 26.02 -8.54
N ALA A 415 -5.91 25.40 -9.27
CA ALA A 415 -7.25 25.11 -8.78
C ALA A 415 -7.21 24.14 -7.59
N GLY A 416 -6.35 23.12 -7.69
CA GLY A 416 -6.09 22.16 -6.61
C GLY A 416 -5.58 22.85 -5.36
N LEU A 417 -4.52 23.66 -5.48
CA LEU A 417 -3.94 24.44 -4.39
C LEU A 417 -4.94 25.41 -3.76
N LEU A 418 -5.73 26.11 -4.56
CA LEU A 418 -6.71 27.05 -4.04
C LEU A 418 -7.74 26.34 -3.14
N ARG A 419 -8.29 25.21 -3.59
CA ARG A 419 -9.19 24.37 -2.78
C ARG A 419 -8.48 23.86 -1.52
N ALA A 420 -7.23 23.44 -1.67
CA ALA A 420 -6.38 22.93 -0.60
C ALA A 420 -6.18 23.93 0.54
N THR A 421 -6.09 25.23 0.24
CA THR A 421 -5.88 26.22 1.29
C THR A 421 -6.99 26.18 2.36
N GLY A 422 -8.21 25.77 1.98
CA GLY A 422 -9.31 25.49 2.91
C GLY A 422 -9.47 26.53 4.02
N LYS A 423 -9.67 26.05 5.26
CA LYS A 423 -9.71 26.88 6.47
C LYS A 423 -8.33 27.28 6.99
N ALA A 424 -7.28 26.51 6.68
CA ALA A 424 -5.93 26.80 7.16
C ALA A 424 -5.31 28.04 6.47
N GLY A 425 -5.86 28.41 5.31
CA GLY A 425 -5.40 29.52 4.49
C GLY A 425 -4.03 29.30 3.84
N ALA A 426 -3.36 28.17 4.07
CA ALA A 426 -2.12 27.79 3.42
C ALA A 426 -2.09 26.28 3.20
N ALA A 427 -1.57 25.86 2.05
CA ALA A 427 -1.44 24.47 1.69
C ALA A 427 -0.14 24.20 0.93
N LEU A 428 0.38 23.00 1.11
CA LEU A 428 1.47 22.43 0.35
C LEU A 428 0.97 21.26 -0.47
N ALA A 429 1.27 21.31 -1.76
CA ALA A 429 1.26 20.16 -2.61
C ALA A 429 2.60 19.43 -2.51
N ALA A 430 2.54 18.10 -2.39
CA ALA A 430 3.73 17.27 -2.45
C ALA A 430 4.31 17.28 -3.88
N GLY A 431 5.60 17.57 -4.00
CA GLY A 431 6.30 17.62 -5.28
C GLY A 431 6.88 16.28 -5.71
N LEU A 432 7.10 16.13 -7.01
CA LEU A 432 7.77 14.96 -7.58
C LEU A 432 9.28 15.10 -7.41
N TRP A 433 9.93 14.14 -6.72
CA TRP A 433 11.39 14.02 -6.71
C TRP A 433 11.83 12.80 -7.51
N PRO A 434 12.91 12.88 -8.32
CA PRO A 434 13.51 11.71 -8.94
C PRO A 434 13.91 10.63 -7.92
N ARG A 435 14.13 9.42 -8.40
CA ARG A 435 14.57 8.27 -7.60
C ARG A 435 15.88 8.57 -6.87
N ASP A 436 15.81 8.78 -5.55
CA ASP A 436 16.95 8.47 -4.70
C ASP A 436 17.07 6.94 -4.53
N THR A 437 18.26 6.45 -4.22
CA THR A 437 18.52 5.02 -3.94
C THR A 437 17.74 4.48 -2.74
N VAL A 438 17.02 5.35 -2.02
CA VAL A 438 16.18 5.00 -0.87
C VAL A 438 15.04 4.06 -1.29
N ASP A 439 14.95 2.95 -0.56
CA ASP A 439 13.89 1.96 -0.67
C ASP A 439 12.54 2.58 -0.28
N GLN A 440 11.55 2.52 -1.19
CA GLN A 440 10.18 2.98 -0.92
C GLN A 440 9.35 1.92 -0.17
N GLY A 441 9.96 0.79 0.18
CA GLY A 441 9.32 -0.37 0.78
C GLY A 441 8.43 -1.16 -0.18
N PHE A 442 8.44 -0.78 -1.46
CA PHE A 442 7.70 -1.42 -2.53
C PHE A 442 8.62 -1.60 -3.77
N PRO A 443 8.48 -2.70 -4.52
CA PRO A 443 9.26 -2.97 -5.73
C PRO A 443 8.73 -2.17 -6.94
N ILE A 444 8.77 -0.84 -6.85
CA ILE A 444 8.31 0.08 -7.91
C ILE A 444 9.18 -0.05 -9.16
N ASP A 445 8.55 0.07 -10.34
CA ASP A 445 9.23 0.09 -11.64
C ASP A 445 10.44 1.05 -11.62
N PRO A 446 11.66 0.55 -11.89
CA PRO A 446 12.86 1.38 -11.88
C PRO A 446 12.90 2.47 -12.94
N ALA A 447 12.11 2.34 -14.01
CA ALA A 447 12.01 3.33 -15.07
C ALA A 447 10.91 4.38 -14.83
N GLU A 448 10.19 4.32 -13.71
CA GLU A 448 9.19 5.35 -13.40
C GLU A 448 9.84 6.65 -12.90
N ASP A 449 9.49 7.75 -13.56
CA ASP A 449 9.91 9.10 -13.16
C ASP A 449 9.19 9.44 -11.84
N ARG A 450 9.93 9.36 -10.73
CA ARG A 450 9.35 9.27 -9.38
C ARG A 450 8.64 10.52 -8.86
N THR A 451 7.78 10.24 -7.87
CA THR A 451 7.07 11.18 -7.00
C THR A 451 7.51 11.04 -5.56
N LEU A 452 7.53 12.12 -4.77
CA LEU A 452 7.58 12.00 -3.31
C LEU A 452 6.20 12.27 -2.69
N PRO A 453 5.85 11.53 -1.62
CA PRO A 453 4.87 12.00 -0.67
C PRO A 453 5.48 13.17 0.12
N PRO A 454 4.66 14.01 0.79
CA PRO A 454 5.19 14.95 1.75
C PRO A 454 5.93 14.13 2.82
N PRO A 455 7.22 14.42 3.06
CA PRO A 455 8.01 13.59 3.94
C PRO A 455 7.58 13.77 5.40
N PRO A 456 7.61 12.69 6.21
CA PRO A 456 7.55 12.81 7.67
C PRO A 456 8.74 13.63 8.19
N PRO A 457 8.75 14.02 9.47
CA PRO A 457 9.89 14.73 10.10
C PRO A 457 11.20 13.92 10.18
N LEU A 458 11.29 12.75 9.55
CA LEU A 458 12.51 11.96 9.58
C LEU A 458 13.55 12.57 8.63
N THR A 459 14.64 13.00 9.27
CA THR A 459 15.90 13.59 8.79
C THR A 459 16.08 13.63 7.26
N ILE A 460 16.02 14.84 6.71
CA ILE A 460 16.43 15.11 5.33
C ILE A 460 17.96 14.97 5.25
N PRO A 461 18.51 14.20 4.29
CA PRO A 461 19.94 14.25 4.00
C PRO A 461 20.38 15.68 3.68
N ALA A 462 21.46 16.16 4.31
CA ALA A 462 21.88 17.56 4.22
C ALA A 462 22.14 18.04 2.78
N ASP A 463 22.54 17.13 1.90
CA ASP A 463 22.80 17.35 0.47
C ASP A 463 21.52 17.58 -0.35
N ARG A 464 20.34 17.25 0.18
CA ARG A 464 19.05 17.31 -0.53
C ARG A 464 18.05 18.31 0.08
N GLN A 465 18.50 19.16 0.99
CA GLN A 465 17.64 20.13 1.67
C GLN A 465 17.13 21.26 0.74
N GLY A 466 18.00 21.80 -0.12
CA GLY A 466 17.62 22.90 -1.02
C GLY A 466 16.58 22.45 -2.05
N GLU A 467 16.81 21.28 -2.63
CA GLU A 467 15.93 20.54 -3.52
C GLU A 467 14.49 20.43 -2.98
N ARG A 468 14.35 19.98 -1.72
CA ARG A 468 13.05 19.88 -1.04
C ARG A 468 12.43 21.25 -0.81
N ALA A 469 13.18 22.23 -0.30
CA ALA A 469 12.67 23.58 -0.06
C ALA A 469 12.10 24.21 -1.35
N TRP A 470 12.78 23.96 -2.48
CA TRP A 470 12.37 24.41 -3.79
C TRP A 470 11.06 23.78 -4.26
N LEU A 471 10.89 22.47 -4.09
CA LEU A 471 9.62 21.80 -4.42
C LEU A 471 8.47 22.28 -3.53
N HIS A 472 8.69 22.47 -2.24
CA HIS A 472 7.65 23.01 -1.35
C HIS A 472 7.25 24.43 -1.74
N ALA A 473 8.20 25.27 -2.14
CA ALA A 473 7.89 26.59 -2.68
C ALA A 473 7.01 26.48 -3.93
N ALA A 474 7.35 25.57 -4.84
CA ALA A 474 6.58 25.33 -6.05
C ALA A 474 5.16 24.79 -5.81
N GLY A 475 4.96 24.09 -4.70
CA GLY A 475 3.70 23.49 -4.28
C GLY A 475 2.94 24.33 -3.27
N LEU A 476 3.39 25.54 -2.97
CA LEU A 476 2.76 26.39 -1.98
C LEU A 476 1.57 27.15 -2.58
N GLY A 477 0.40 26.98 -1.98
CA GLY A 477 -0.74 27.88 -2.11
C GLY A 477 -0.98 28.61 -0.80
N CYS A 478 -0.95 29.94 -0.80
CA CYS A 478 -1.18 30.74 0.41
C CYS A 478 -2.19 31.85 0.16
N ARG A 479 -3.29 31.85 0.93
CA ARG A 479 -4.25 32.96 0.93
C ARG A 479 -3.56 34.22 1.41
N VAL A 480 -3.85 35.35 0.75
CA VAL A 480 -3.19 36.64 1.04
C VAL A 480 -3.34 37.05 2.51
N VAL A 481 -4.44 36.66 3.17
CA VAL A 481 -4.64 36.90 4.61
C VAL A 481 -3.56 36.25 5.48
N ARG A 482 -3.15 35.02 5.19
CA ARG A 482 -2.11 34.31 5.96
C ARG A 482 -0.72 34.90 5.74
N LEU A 483 -0.44 35.43 4.54
CA LEU A 483 0.82 36.13 4.27
C LEU A 483 1.00 37.36 5.17
N ARG A 484 -0.08 38.10 5.46
CA ARG A 484 -0.04 39.30 6.30
C ARG A 484 0.32 39.00 7.76
N GLU A 485 0.14 37.76 8.21
CA GLU A 485 0.40 37.33 9.59
C GLU A 485 1.89 37.04 9.86
N LEU A 486 2.72 36.96 8.82
CA LEU A 486 4.13 36.59 8.93
C LEU A 486 5.06 37.72 9.42
N GLY A 487 4.62 38.98 9.36
CA GLY A 487 5.46 40.14 9.73
C GLY A 487 6.52 40.45 8.67
N GLU A 488 7.77 40.72 9.07
CA GLU A 488 8.89 40.91 8.14
C GLU A 488 9.62 39.59 7.92
N LEU A 489 9.78 39.21 6.64
CA LEU A 489 10.69 38.15 6.22
C LEU A 489 11.86 38.81 5.46
N PRO A 490 13.10 38.71 5.98
CA PRO A 490 14.28 39.23 5.29
C PRO A 490 14.62 38.36 4.08
N GLY A 491 15.32 38.97 3.12
CA GLY A 491 15.89 38.25 1.98
C GLY A 491 15.43 38.80 0.62
N ASP A 492 16.11 38.33 -0.42
CA ASP A 492 15.72 38.61 -1.80
C ASP A 492 14.53 37.74 -2.25
N TRP A 493 14.13 37.87 -3.51
CA TRP A 493 12.98 37.15 -4.07
C TRP A 493 13.08 35.63 -3.93
N LEU A 494 14.29 35.08 -4.03
CA LEU A 494 14.51 33.65 -3.99
C LEU A 494 14.43 33.13 -2.56
N GLU A 495 15.07 33.84 -1.63
CA GLU A 495 15.04 33.51 -0.21
C GLU A 495 13.61 33.60 0.34
N LEU A 496 12.86 34.65 -0.02
CA LEU A 496 11.46 34.78 0.36
C LEU A 496 10.61 33.59 -0.14
N ALA A 497 10.80 33.19 -1.40
CA ALA A 497 10.06 32.09 -2.00
C ALA A 497 10.32 30.75 -1.30
N LEU A 498 11.58 30.47 -0.95
CA LEU A 498 12.00 29.22 -0.32
C LEU A 498 11.64 29.14 1.17
N ASN A 499 11.60 30.29 1.86
CA ASN A 499 11.33 30.36 3.28
C ASN A 499 9.84 30.56 3.64
N LEU A 500 8.99 30.77 2.65
CA LEU A 500 7.58 31.11 2.90
C LEU A 500 6.81 29.97 3.57
N ALA A 501 6.99 28.74 3.08
CA ALA A 501 6.32 27.56 3.63
C ALA A 501 6.71 27.26 5.10
N PRO A 502 8.00 27.16 5.49
CA PRO A 502 8.38 26.95 6.88
C PRO A 502 7.97 28.12 7.79
N ALA A 503 8.03 29.37 7.31
CA ALA A 503 7.55 30.53 8.06
C ALA A 503 6.03 30.46 8.35
N LEU A 504 5.23 30.04 7.37
CA LEU A 504 3.79 29.83 7.53
C LEU A 504 3.49 28.72 8.54
N ALA A 505 4.20 27.59 8.44
CA ALA A 505 4.07 26.46 9.34
C ALA A 505 4.41 26.83 10.80
N ALA A 506 5.43 27.67 11.00
CA ALA A 506 5.81 28.15 12.33
C ALA A 506 4.74 29.06 12.98
N ARG A 507 3.84 29.65 12.18
CA ARG A 507 2.79 30.58 12.62
C ARG A 507 1.39 30.00 12.58
N GLY A 508 1.26 28.70 12.29
CA GLY A 508 -0.03 28.00 12.25
C GLY A 508 -0.04 26.83 11.27
N PRO A 509 -1.14 26.08 11.21
CA PRO A 509 -1.21 24.90 10.37
C PRO A 509 -1.05 25.25 8.89
N VAL A 510 -0.27 24.44 8.18
CA VAL A 510 -0.21 24.40 6.71
C VAL A 510 -0.78 23.05 6.29
N GLN A 511 -1.79 23.04 5.43
CA GLN A 511 -2.38 21.79 4.96
C GLN A 511 -1.43 21.11 3.99
N GLU A 512 -0.86 19.99 4.40
CA GLU A 512 -0.18 19.09 3.47
C GLU A 512 -1.22 18.21 2.83
N ILE A 513 -1.45 18.41 1.54
CA ILE A 513 -2.37 17.56 0.80
C ILE A 513 -1.70 17.06 -0.48
N PRO A 514 -2.08 15.87 -0.93
CA PRO A 514 -1.55 15.34 -2.17
C PRO A 514 -2.30 15.92 -3.37
N VAL A 515 -1.92 17.15 -3.75
CA VAL A 515 -2.24 17.65 -5.08
C VAL A 515 -1.20 17.09 -6.06
N PRO A 516 -1.60 16.42 -7.15
CA PRO A 516 -0.71 16.08 -8.25
C PRO A 516 -0.26 17.40 -8.86
N SER A 517 1.03 17.72 -8.78
CA SER A 517 1.36 19.13 -8.82
C SER A 517 2.59 19.48 -9.60
N LEU A 518 3.73 18.83 -9.40
CA LEU A 518 5.02 19.41 -9.81
C LEU A 518 5.97 18.37 -10.41
N ARG A 519 6.28 18.43 -11.70
CA ARG A 519 7.41 17.68 -12.28
C ARG A 519 8.70 18.49 -12.17
N LEU A 520 9.74 17.93 -11.56
CA LEU A 520 11.08 18.53 -11.60
C LEU A 520 11.74 18.20 -12.94
N LEU A 521 11.96 19.21 -13.77
CA LEU A 521 12.64 19.08 -15.07
C LEU A 521 14.16 19.06 -14.91
N ARG A 522 14.67 19.85 -13.96
CA ARG A 522 16.08 19.90 -13.59
C ARG A 522 16.23 20.40 -12.16
N PRO A 523 17.20 19.87 -11.38
CA PRO A 523 17.50 20.44 -10.09
C PRO A 523 17.94 21.91 -10.27
N PRO A 524 17.48 22.82 -9.40
CA PRO A 524 17.94 24.20 -9.45
C PRO A 524 19.45 24.25 -9.17
N PRO A 525 20.20 25.13 -9.84
CA PRO A 525 21.61 25.31 -9.56
C PRO A 525 21.77 26.02 -8.21
N PHE A 526 21.95 25.27 -7.14
CA PHE A 526 22.28 25.86 -5.84
C PHE A 526 23.77 26.25 -5.80
N ALA A 527 24.05 27.50 -5.45
CA ALA A 527 25.40 27.90 -5.07
C ALA A 527 25.70 27.40 -3.65
N ALA A 528 26.83 26.73 -3.45
CA ALA A 528 27.29 26.34 -2.11
C ALA A 528 27.41 27.58 -1.22
N GLY A 529 26.47 27.75 -0.27
CA GLY A 529 26.33 28.94 0.58
C GLY A 529 24.88 29.39 0.82
N GLN A 530 23.95 29.09 -0.10
CA GLN A 530 22.53 29.46 0.03
C GLN A 530 21.74 28.62 1.05
N LEU A 531 22.27 27.46 1.46
CA LEU A 531 21.64 26.56 2.45
C LEU A 531 21.56 27.17 3.85
N GLY A 532 22.48 28.07 4.22
CA GLY A 532 22.50 28.72 5.54
C GLY A 532 21.38 29.73 5.78
N CYS A 533 20.67 30.15 4.72
CA CYS A 533 19.58 31.11 4.78
C CYS A 533 18.19 30.46 4.85
N LEU A 534 18.09 29.12 4.77
CA LEU A 534 16.81 28.43 4.78
C LEU A 534 16.28 28.23 6.20
N LEU A 535 15.03 28.64 6.43
CA LEU A 535 14.34 28.37 7.69
C LEU A 535 14.09 26.85 7.83
N PRO A 536 14.38 26.27 9.01
CA PRO A 536 14.03 24.88 9.25
C PRO A 536 12.51 24.71 9.26
N TRP A 537 12.05 23.54 8.80
CA TRP A 537 10.65 23.15 9.02
C TRP A 537 10.41 23.00 10.53
N PRO A 538 9.30 23.50 11.09
CA PRO A 538 9.00 23.27 12.49
C PRO A 538 8.82 21.77 12.75
N GLU A 539 9.60 21.25 13.70
CA GLU A 539 9.51 19.85 14.14
C GLU A 539 8.12 19.61 14.76
N PRO A 540 7.38 18.58 14.34
CA PRO A 540 6.18 18.17 15.05
C PRO A 540 6.57 17.73 16.46
N SER A 541 5.80 18.18 17.46
CA SER A 541 5.95 17.70 18.83
C SER A 541 5.50 16.24 18.88
N ASP A 542 6.42 15.32 18.62
CA ASP A 542 6.13 13.90 18.67
C ASP A 542 6.11 13.47 20.14
N GLN A 543 4.93 13.50 20.78
CA GLN A 543 4.68 12.68 21.96
C GLN A 543 4.48 11.23 21.49
N GLY A 544 5.53 10.65 20.94
CA GLY A 544 5.54 9.26 20.51
C GLY A 544 5.39 8.36 21.72
N SER A 545 4.21 7.77 21.91
CA SER A 545 4.10 6.60 22.78
C SER A 545 4.92 5.49 22.12
N GLU A 546 6.09 5.17 22.68
CA GLU A 546 6.89 4.02 22.25
C GLU A 546 6.02 2.76 22.29
N ARG A 547 5.64 2.24 21.13
CA ARG A 547 4.98 0.94 21.00
C ARG A 547 5.96 -0.03 20.35
N PRO A 548 6.02 -1.29 20.81
CA PRO A 548 6.80 -2.31 20.14
C PRO A 548 6.33 -2.50 18.70
N PRO A 549 7.25 -2.77 17.75
CA PRO A 549 6.86 -3.25 16.43
C PRO A 549 6.06 -4.53 16.60
N ARG A 550 5.14 -4.77 15.65
CA ARG A 550 4.14 -5.85 15.61
C ARG A 550 4.40 -6.99 16.62
N LEU A 551 3.43 -7.23 17.50
CA LEU A 551 3.55 -8.25 18.55
C LEU A 551 3.68 -9.68 18.00
N THR A 552 3.25 -9.95 16.77
CA THR A 552 3.17 -11.30 16.18
C THR A 552 3.46 -11.28 14.68
N GLY A 553 3.63 -12.46 14.07
CA GLY A 553 3.76 -12.61 12.63
C GLY A 553 2.49 -12.29 11.85
N LEU A 554 2.64 -11.87 10.59
CA LEU A 554 1.50 -11.65 9.68
C LEU A 554 0.66 -12.90 9.44
N ASN A 555 1.28 -14.07 9.57
CA ASN A 555 0.65 -15.37 9.33
C ASN A 555 0.17 -16.05 10.61
N ASP A 556 0.32 -15.41 11.78
CA ASP A 556 -0.13 -16.00 13.03
C ASP A 556 -1.66 -16.10 13.05
N LEU A 557 -2.20 -17.31 13.16
CA LEU A 557 -3.64 -17.54 13.06
C LEU A 557 -4.44 -16.98 14.26
N ASP A 558 -3.77 -16.69 15.39
CA ASP A 558 -4.39 -16.14 16.59
C ASP A 558 -3.47 -15.08 17.25
N PRO A 559 -3.45 -13.85 16.70
CA PRO A 559 -2.61 -12.77 17.19
C PRO A 559 -2.91 -12.39 18.65
N ALA A 560 -4.16 -12.57 19.11
CA ALA A 560 -4.56 -12.27 20.47
C ALA A 560 -3.92 -13.24 21.48
N LEU A 561 -3.93 -14.55 21.19
CA LEU A 561 -3.22 -15.54 22.00
C LEU A 561 -1.71 -15.27 22.02
N ALA A 562 -1.13 -14.92 20.87
CA ALA A 562 0.29 -14.63 20.78
C ALA A 562 0.69 -13.33 21.53
N ALA A 563 -0.19 -12.34 21.60
CA ALA A 563 -0.01 -11.13 22.41
C ALA A 563 -0.21 -11.34 23.93
N SER A 564 -0.70 -12.51 24.36
CA SER A 564 -0.96 -12.81 25.77
C SER A 564 0.28 -13.13 26.60
N ILE A 565 1.44 -13.32 25.97
CA ILE A 565 2.72 -13.63 26.63
C ILE A 565 3.69 -12.45 26.58
N PRO A 566 4.64 -12.34 27.53
CA PRO A 566 5.67 -11.30 27.50
C PRO A 566 6.52 -11.40 26.23
N PHE A 567 6.93 -10.24 25.70
CA PHE A 567 7.73 -10.16 24.48
C PHE A 567 9.11 -9.54 24.72
N LEU A 568 10.03 -9.83 23.81
CA LEU A 568 11.37 -9.25 23.71
C LEU A 568 11.40 -8.42 22.43
N TRP A 569 11.74 -7.13 22.54
CA TRP A 569 11.79 -6.19 21.42
C TRP A 569 13.06 -5.35 21.37
N ARG A 570 13.82 -5.29 22.47
CA ARG A 570 15.09 -4.57 22.60
C ARG A 570 16.19 -5.53 23.01
N ALA A 571 17.43 -5.19 22.65
CA ALA A 571 18.61 -5.92 23.12
C ALA A 571 18.68 -6.01 24.66
N ALA A 572 18.22 -4.96 25.36
CA ALA A 572 18.15 -4.91 26.82
C ALA A 572 17.20 -5.97 27.42
N ASP A 573 16.14 -6.38 26.71
CA ASP A 573 15.19 -7.36 27.23
C ASP A 573 15.82 -8.75 27.34
N PHE A 574 16.77 -9.09 26.46
CA PHE A 574 17.52 -10.34 26.53
C PHE A 574 18.47 -10.38 27.74
N ALA A 575 18.88 -9.22 28.26
CA ALA A 575 19.65 -9.14 29.50
C ALA A 575 18.76 -9.33 30.75
N ALA A 576 17.46 -9.08 30.63
CA ALA A 576 16.47 -9.21 31.70
C ALA A 576 15.76 -10.58 31.71
N LEU A 577 16.28 -11.59 31.00
CA LEU A 577 15.71 -12.92 30.98
C LEU A 577 15.69 -13.55 32.40
N PRO A 578 14.66 -14.35 32.74
CA PRO A 578 14.57 -15.01 34.05
C PRO A 578 15.86 -15.76 34.43
N GLY A 579 16.31 -15.63 35.68
CA GLY A 579 17.69 -15.87 36.09
C GLY A 579 18.13 -17.32 36.33
N THR A 580 17.28 -18.34 36.13
CA THR A 580 17.63 -19.75 36.38
C THR A 580 17.06 -20.68 35.30
N GLY A 581 17.62 -21.89 35.18
CA GLY A 581 17.14 -22.94 34.25
C GLY A 581 17.69 -22.85 32.81
N PRO A 582 17.50 -23.93 32.02
CA PRO A 582 17.94 -24.01 30.64
C PRO A 582 17.12 -23.10 29.72
N ILE A 583 17.74 -22.63 28.64
CA ILE A 583 17.08 -21.86 27.58
C ILE A 583 16.98 -22.72 26.33
N TRP A 584 15.77 -22.75 25.76
CA TRP A 584 15.49 -23.38 24.47
C TRP A 584 14.93 -22.34 23.50
N LEU A 585 15.47 -22.29 22.27
CA LEU A 585 14.96 -21.41 21.22
C LEU A 585 13.98 -22.16 20.32
N TYR A 586 12.69 -21.83 20.38
CA TYR A 586 11.68 -22.44 19.52
C TYR A 586 11.65 -21.71 18.17
N GLY A 587 12.27 -22.31 17.16
CA GLY A 587 12.41 -21.72 15.84
C GLY A 587 13.76 -22.04 15.20
N ALA A 588 13.85 -23.15 14.48
CA ALA A 588 15.06 -23.61 13.81
C ALA A 588 15.25 -22.97 12.41
N GLY A 589 15.27 -21.65 12.35
CA GLY A 589 15.45 -20.84 11.13
C GLY A 589 16.26 -19.57 11.37
N GLN A 590 16.14 -18.58 10.48
CA GLN A 590 16.86 -17.30 10.62
C GLN A 590 16.53 -16.57 11.93
N GLY A 591 15.27 -16.57 12.37
CA GLY A 591 14.86 -15.97 13.63
C GLY A 591 15.59 -16.55 14.85
N GLY A 592 15.70 -17.88 14.93
CA GLY A 592 16.48 -18.55 15.98
C GLY A 592 17.96 -18.23 15.93
N ALA A 593 18.56 -18.16 14.73
CA ALA A 593 19.96 -17.75 14.57
C ALA A 593 20.20 -16.32 15.05
N LEU A 594 19.29 -15.40 14.70
CA LEU A 594 19.33 -14.00 15.13
C LEU A 594 19.22 -13.88 16.65
N VAL A 595 18.22 -14.54 17.26
CA VAL A 595 18.04 -14.52 18.72
C VAL A 595 19.26 -15.09 19.44
N ARG A 596 19.83 -16.21 18.97
CA ARG A 596 21.08 -16.78 19.52
C ARG A 596 22.23 -15.78 19.50
N ALA A 597 22.40 -15.04 18.40
CA ALA A 597 23.45 -14.03 18.28
C ALA A 597 23.26 -12.88 19.28
N CYS A 598 22.01 -12.56 19.64
CA CYS A 598 21.66 -11.45 20.52
C CYS A 598 21.68 -11.82 22.01
N LEU A 599 21.74 -13.11 22.35
CA LEU A 599 21.89 -13.53 23.74
C LEU A 599 23.23 -13.02 24.32
N PRO A 600 23.21 -12.31 25.46
CA PRO A 600 24.42 -11.82 26.13
C PRO A 600 25.37 -12.97 26.51
N PRO A 601 26.69 -12.71 26.61
CA PRO A 601 27.67 -13.71 27.02
C PRO A 601 27.36 -14.35 28.39
N THR A 602 26.70 -13.62 29.29
CA THR A 602 26.27 -14.11 30.61
C THR A 602 25.09 -15.08 30.54
N ILE A 603 24.28 -15.03 29.48
CA ILE A 603 23.10 -15.88 29.29
C ILE A 603 23.37 -17.06 28.36
N ARG A 604 24.24 -16.87 27.36
CA ARG A 604 24.55 -17.87 26.32
C ARG A 604 24.92 -19.27 26.86
N PRO A 605 25.63 -19.45 27.98
CA PRO A 605 25.90 -20.78 28.55
C PRO A 605 24.65 -21.57 28.96
N ARG A 606 23.50 -20.92 29.14
CA ARG A 606 22.22 -21.57 29.48
C ARG A 606 21.49 -22.12 28.25
N LEU A 607 21.86 -21.68 27.05
CA LEU A 607 21.23 -22.13 25.80
C LEU A 607 21.56 -23.60 25.54
N GLN A 608 20.56 -24.47 25.66
CA GLN A 608 20.72 -25.92 25.43
C GLN A 608 20.54 -26.32 23.98
N GLY A 609 19.69 -25.61 23.24
CA GLY A 609 19.48 -25.91 21.83
C GLY A 609 18.24 -25.25 21.23
N PHE A 610 17.79 -25.82 20.12
CA PHE A 610 16.65 -25.38 19.33
C PHE A 610 15.50 -26.36 19.45
N LEU A 611 14.28 -25.83 19.45
CA LEU A 611 13.05 -26.59 19.34
C LEU A 611 12.40 -26.37 17.98
N ASP A 612 11.85 -27.45 17.43
CA ASP A 612 11.02 -27.46 16.23
C ASP A 612 9.92 -28.51 16.40
N SER A 613 8.72 -28.25 15.88
CA SER A 613 7.58 -29.16 16.08
C SER A 613 7.78 -30.52 15.43
N GLU A 614 8.59 -30.61 14.37
CA GLU A 614 8.73 -31.79 13.53
C GLU A 614 10.18 -32.28 13.41
N ARG A 615 11.14 -31.35 13.36
CA ARG A 615 12.54 -31.67 13.04
C ARG A 615 13.34 -32.10 14.27
N ARG A 616 14.35 -32.93 14.00
CA ARG A 616 15.40 -33.35 14.94
C ARG A 616 16.77 -33.21 14.27
N GLY A 617 17.84 -33.13 15.06
CA GLY A 617 19.22 -33.15 14.56
C GLY A 617 20.09 -32.13 15.28
N GLU A 618 20.85 -31.35 14.50
CA GLU A 618 21.73 -30.31 15.00
C GLU A 618 21.52 -29.02 14.18
N LEU A 619 21.59 -27.86 14.85
CA LEU A 619 21.57 -26.55 14.21
C LEU A 619 22.60 -25.64 14.90
N LEU A 620 23.52 -25.07 14.11
CA LEU A 620 24.55 -24.15 14.59
C LEU A 620 25.41 -24.70 15.75
N GLY A 621 25.72 -25.99 15.74
CA GLY A 621 26.53 -26.64 16.79
C GLY A 621 25.75 -27.03 18.03
N LEU A 622 24.41 -26.96 18.01
CA LEU A 622 23.54 -27.25 19.16
C LEU A 622 22.44 -28.25 18.78
N PRO A 623 21.95 -29.05 19.75
CA PRO A 623 20.82 -29.95 19.53
C PRO A 623 19.59 -29.26 18.95
N LEU A 624 18.96 -29.92 17.98
CA LEU A 624 17.62 -29.63 17.48
C LEU A 624 16.68 -30.76 17.91
N ALA A 625 15.70 -30.46 18.75
CA ALA A 625 14.78 -31.42 19.33
C ALA A 625 13.33 -30.99 19.14
N ARG A 626 12.40 -31.93 19.37
CA ARG A 626 10.97 -31.61 19.48
C ARG A 626 10.61 -31.38 20.95
N PRO A 627 9.61 -30.55 21.27
CA PRO A 627 9.24 -30.27 22.67
C PRO A 627 8.96 -31.53 23.50
N GLN A 628 8.33 -32.54 22.90
CA GLN A 628 8.04 -33.83 23.53
C GLN A 628 9.28 -34.72 23.77
N ASP A 629 10.42 -34.38 23.17
CA ASP A 629 11.66 -35.13 23.33
C ASP A 629 12.49 -34.60 24.52
N ILE A 630 12.10 -33.47 25.10
CA ILE A 630 12.78 -32.86 26.26
C ILE A 630 12.28 -33.52 27.55
N ALA A 631 13.20 -33.81 28.48
CA ALA A 631 12.84 -34.38 29.77
C ALA A 631 11.88 -33.45 30.54
N ALA A 632 10.88 -34.03 31.20
CA ALA A 632 9.81 -33.30 31.90
C ALA A 632 10.36 -32.30 32.93
N GLU A 633 11.36 -32.71 33.72
CA GLU A 633 12.01 -31.86 34.72
C GLU A 633 12.78 -30.69 34.09
N GLU A 634 13.45 -30.95 32.96
CA GLU A 634 14.17 -29.92 32.22
C GLU A 634 13.19 -28.91 31.61
N MET A 635 12.11 -29.40 30.97
CA MET A 635 11.05 -28.55 30.42
C MET A 635 10.39 -27.70 31.50
N ALA A 636 10.07 -28.28 32.67
CA ALA A 636 9.49 -27.56 33.80
C ALA A 636 10.34 -26.37 34.26
N ALA A 637 11.67 -26.51 34.19
CA ALA A 637 12.62 -25.46 34.56
C ALA A 637 13.00 -24.53 33.39
N ALA A 638 12.58 -24.84 32.16
CA ALA A 638 13.05 -24.17 30.97
C ALA A 638 12.42 -22.78 30.77
N THR A 639 13.22 -21.86 30.25
CA THR A 639 12.74 -20.67 29.54
C THR A 639 12.73 -20.98 28.04
N VAL A 640 11.55 -21.00 27.44
CA VAL A 640 11.40 -21.18 26.00
C VAL A 640 11.21 -19.80 25.35
N ILE A 641 12.12 -19.44 24.46
CA ILE A 641 12.02 -18.21 23.67
C ILE A 641 11.53 -18.58 22.28
N ILE A 642 10.34 -18.10 21.93
CA ILE A 642 9.74 -18.29 20.62
C ILE A 642 10.41 -17.33 19.64
N ALA A 643 11.18 -17.90 18.70
CA ALA A 643 11.95 -17.20 17.69
C ALA A 643 11.40 -17.46 16.27
N ALA A 644 10.07 -17.48 16.16
CA ALA A 644 9.33 -17.76 14.94
C ALA A 644 8.05 -16.93 14.88
N GLN A 645 7.52 -16.74 13.66
CA GLN A 645 6.32 -15.91 13.42
C GLN A 645 4.99 -16.58 13.80
N TYR A 646 4.99 -17.89 14.05
CA TYR A 646 3.82 -18.72 14.40
C TYR A 646 3.70 -18.91 15.91
N VAL A 647 3.63 -17.79 16.64
CA VAL A 647 3.71 -17.75 18.10
C VAL A 647 2.52 -18.48 18.72
N SER A 648 1.30 -18.27 18.23
CA SER A 648 0.10 -18.91 18.81
C SER A 648 0.11 -20.43 18.64
N ASP A 649 0.57 -20.94 17.49
CA ASP A 649 0.66 -22.38 17.25
C ASP A 649 1.73 -23.02 18.12
N ILE A 650 2.89 -22.36 18.28
CA ILE A 650 3.94 -22.81 19.19
C ILE A 650 3.44 -22.82 20.64
N LEU A 651 2.69 -21.79 21.05
CA LEU A 651 2.06 -21.77 22.37
C LEU A 651 1.10 -22.94 22.59
N ARG A 652 0.32 -23.33 21.59
CA ARG A 652 -0.55 -24.50 21.65
C ARG A 652 0.25 -25.80 21.78
N VAL A 653 1.33 -25.95 21.01
CA VAL A 653 2.22 -27.12 21.12
C VAL A 653 2.81 -27.22 22.52
N LEU A 654 3.36 -26.12 23.05
CA LEU A 654 3.94 -26.10 24.39
C LEU A 654 2.89 -26.31 25.49
N SER A 655 1.67 -25.82 25.28
CA SER A 655 0.56 -25.97 26.23
C SER A 655 -0.07 -27.36 26.23
N GLY A 656 0.03 -28.08 25.11
CA GLY A 656 -0.49 -29.44 24.94
C GLY A 656 0.51 -30.54 25.33
N GLY A 657 1.75 -30.17 25.65
CA GLY A 657 2.75 -31.10 26.19
C GLY A 657 2.43 -31.58 27.62
N PRO A 658 3.06 -32.66 28.09
CA PRO A 658 2.82 -33.20 29.43
C PRO A 658 3.24 -32.24 30.55
N VAL A 659 4.18 -31.33 30.28
CA VAL A 659 4.70 -30.33 31.21
C VAL A 659 4.91 -29.01 30.48
N ARG A 660 4.47 -27.91 31.09
CA ARG A 660 4.66 -26.55 30.56
C ARG A 660 6.02 -25.97 30.97
N PRO A 661 6.66 -25.17 30.11
CA PRO A 661 7.82 -24.38 30.47
C PRO A 661 7.57 -23.44 31.65
N ALA A 662 8.59 -23.17 32.47
CA ALA A 662 8.53 -22.14 33.52
C ALA A 662 8.21 -20.76 32.95
N HIS A 663 8.84 -20.44 31.81
CA HIS A 663 8.65 -19.17 31.12
C HIS A 663 8.56 -19.37 29.61
N ILE A 664 7.64 -18.65 28.98
CA ILE A 664 7.51 -18.58 27.53
C ILE A 664 7.57 -17.11 27.13
N LEU A 665 8.48 -16.78 26.21
CA LEU A 665 8.74 -15.41 25.79
C LEU A 665 8.66 -15.30 24.27
N ASN A 666 8.04 -14.24 23.78
CA ASN A 666 7.92 -13.98 22.35
C ASN A 666 9.05 -13.05 21.86
N ALA A 667 10.03 -13.58 21.14
CA ALA A 667 11.12 -12.78 20.56
C ALA A 667 10.83 -12.28 19.13
N TYR A 668 9.65 -12.58 18.58
CA TYR A 668 9.32 -12.16 17.22
C TYR A 668 9.34 -10.64 17.03
N PRO A 669 8.86 -9.79 17.98
CA PRO A 669 8.96 -8.34 17.84
C PRO A 669 10.40 -7.85 17.64
N TYR A 670 11.36 -8.41 18.37
CA TYR A 670 12.78 -8.11 18.16
C TYR A 670 13.29 -8.57 16.79
N ILE A 671 12.90 -9.77 16.36
CA ILE A 671 13.28 -10.30 15.04
C ILE A 671 12.76 -9.39 13.93
N ALA A 672 11.49 -9.00 14.01
CA ALA A 672 10.86 -8.09 13.05
C ALA A 672 11.55 -6.71 13.06
N ALA A 673 11.88 -6.18 14.24
CA ALA A 673 12.62 -4.92 14.37
C ALA A 673 13.99 -4.98 13.68
N LYS A 674 14.75 -6.07 13.91
CA LYS A 674 16.09 -6.23 13.34
C LYS A 674 16.08 -6.48 11.84
N GLN A 675 15.08 -7.19 11.33
CA GLN A 675 14.88 -7.32 9.88
C GLN A 675 14.63 -5.96 9.25
N ALA A 676 13.81 -5.11 9.87
CA ALA A 676 13.57 -3.74 9.39
C ALA A 676 14.78 -2.80 9.50
N GLU A 677 15.76 -3.08 10.38
CA GLU A 677 17.01 -2.32 10.48
C GLU A 677 18.05 -2.75 9.44
N GLY A 678 18.05 -4.03 9.02
CA GLY A 678 18.97 -4.56 8.01
C GLY A 678 18.65 -4.13 6.57
N ASP A 679 17.43 -3.62 6.36
CA ASP A 679 16.96 -3.04 5.09
C ASP A 679 17.17 -1.50 5.02
N ARG A 680 17.80 -0.90 6.05
CA ARG A 680 18.26 0.51 6.06
C ARG A 680 19.75 0.58 5.74
#